data_AF-A0A367J8C6-F1
#
_entry.id   AF-A0A367J8C6-F1
#
_cell.length_a   1.000
_cell.length_b   1.000
_cell.length_c   1.000
_cell.angle_alpha   90.00
_cell.angle_beta   90.00
_cell.angle_gamma   90.00
#
_symmetry.space_group_name_H-M   'P 1'
#
loop_
_entity.id
_entity.type
_entity.pdbx_description
1 polymer ?
#
loop_
_entity_poly.entity_id
_entity_poly.type
_entity_poly.pdbx_seq_one_letter_code
_entity_poly.pdbx_strand_id
1 'polypeptide(L)'
;MSLKNASESSGTRSKIIEMNQQDNPKTTTSSTDDTPKALEGRLTQVYESFSDFNEATNLDSTPPQSSNDNERQKNPTTARSEKFSESVDIKTTGIQRLEDLQRARYLNKKDTDLEKNKQQEESKATMKKKRPSCWVTTTWVLTCWTPPFLLKACGMKDKGMQQIWREKVTLVMIIAFLCAFVGFLTFGFNATVCGIAPNRIRPTGVQESHIVISGRAFDLKTFRHPNPVPGMPQSGDLQELGIGGRDLSFLFQTVNYNCKNILKPIIPDDQEGNVVNYFPCVSLDRYNPKINSTDNPHRIGCHATPKARVSLKRLNVIGDVYYNWTDIHEPGTSLMVFNGNVLDLSRLRYLTPNIPLPIQIAQIVGPGSAFIGRDATYWLSTTADRLKLGKCLTDILKVGVVDTRSTGCLLSDIVLYISLAVILGVVFIRFFLALFFGWFISWNLGSIREETDEDRKKRQNQVLEWEMNNVEEMHYRRTNSIVFPRDEPGIDPSANELRNIPEEIAMNPSLALPKNTKHRFFPSKSRFTQPQSPRSMYSPNHSRAFGSMLFADDHTVETASPHIPYTLSTRFYKNFEPSLPTAESAANIQAKKEYNFNFDLIHTLMVVTCYSEGEEGLRTTLDSLANTDYPSSHKMLLIICDGIITGSGNSKSTPDIVLTMMKDDLIPKDKVKPYSYVAISDGVKRHNKAKVYAGYYKYNTDEDGRFPVIPEDKQQRVPMVVVVKCGTEMEAKEKKPGNRGKRDSQVILMNTMQKIFYGERMCELEYQLCKAIIKLTGLHPGRFETCLMVDADTKVYPDSLARMIACMSRDPYIMGLCGETKIANKSDSWVTAIQVFEYYISHHMSKAFESIFGGVTCLPGCFCMYRIVARKGDRIVPIFCSSDIVEMYCENVVDTLHKKNLLLLGEDRFLTTLMLRTFPKRKMMFVPQAICKTVVPDTFRVLLSQRRRWINSTVHNLLELLLIRDLCGTFCFSMQFVVFMELVGTVVLPAAILFTIYLIVISFFVRPVPIIPLMLLAAVLGLPAILISLTTRKMIYIGWMCVYLLSLPLWNFVLPAYAYWHFDDFSWGQTRLVEGGEKKEDHGKREGEFDSSGIVMKRFDEWHRYEMNIVKEKQTSSSTRNYPSVHYGPK
;
A
#
# COMPACT_ATOMS: atom_id res chain seq x y z
N MET A 1 8.34 -20.71 54.89
CA MET A 1 7.88 -19.75 55.92
C MET A 1 6.62 -19.09 55.38
N SER A 2 5.46 -19.13 56.02
CA SER A 2 5.10 -18.72 57.41
C SER A 2 4.95 -17.19 57.51
N LEU A 3 3.85 -16.61 58.04
CA LEU A 3 2.57 -17.18 58.53
C LEU A 3 1.52 -16.06 58.82
N LYS A 4 0.24 -16.44 59.07
CA LYS A 4 -0.91 -15.69 59.66
C LYS A 4 -1.69 -14.72 58.72
N ASN A 5 -3.01 -14.49 58.84
CA ASN A 5 -4.13 -15.13 59.58
C ASN A 5 -5.50 -14.67 58.96
N ALA A 6 -6.71 -15.04 59.43
CA ALA A 6 -7.34 -16.38 59.60
C ALA A 6 -8.76 -16.25 60.21
N SER A 7 -9.82 -16.69 59.50
CA SER A 7 -11.20 -16.93 60.01
C SER A 7 -11.95 -17.83 58.99
N GLU A 8 -12.31 -19.07 59.29
CA GLU A 8 -13.60 -19.55 59.86
C GLU A 8 -14.80 -19.46 58.88
N SER A 9 -15.68 -20.47 58.71
CA SER A 9 -15.83 -21.80 59.35
C SER A 9 -16.53 -22.84 58.42
N SER A 10 -16.60 -24.12 58.85
CA SER A 10 -17.48 -25.28 58.42
C SER A 10 -18.23 -25.27 57.07
N GLY A 11 -18.39 -26.35 56.28
CA GLY A 11 -18.14 -27.81 56.41
C GLY A 11 -19.28 -28.60 55.69
N THR A 12 -19.07 -29.72 54.95
CA THR A 12 -19.29 -31.11 55.45
C THR A 12 -19.17 -32.20 54.33
N ARG A 13 -18.29 -33.21 54.55
CA ARG A 13 -18.25 -34.65 54.12
C ARG A 13 -18.56 -35.25 52.69
N SER A 14 -17.65 -36.19 52.33
CA SER A 14 -17.80 -37.53 51.66
C SER A 14 -17.80 -37.66 50.11
N LYS A 15 -16.88 -38.39 49.43
CA LYS A 15 -16.52 -39.85 49.40
C LYS A 15 -17.65 -40.76 48.84
N ILE A 16 -17.49 -41.77 47.94
CA ILE A 16 -16.30 -42.57 47.49
C ILE A 16 -16.55 -43.52 46.25
N ILE A 17 -15.49 -44.02 45.57
CA ILE A 17 -15.28 -45.27 44.74
C ILE A 17 -16.17 -45.65 43.51
N GLU A 18 -15.55 -45.63 42.30
CA GLU A 18 -15.11 -46.74 41.38
C GLU A 18 -15.90 -48.07 41.08
N MET A 19 -15.48 -48.73 39.97
CA MET A 19 -15.66 -50.14 39.50
C MET A 19 -16.71 -50.47 38.39
N ASN A 20 -16.78 -51.75 37.96
CA ASN A 20 -16.75 -52.17 36.54
C ASN A 20 -17.70 -53.38 36.18
N GLN A 21 -17.76 -53.73 34.88
CA GLN A 21 -18.23 -55.00 34.23
C GLN A 21 -19.73 -55.29 33.86
N GLN A 22 -19.89 -55.61 32.56
CA GLN A 22 -20.67 -56.68 31.88
C GLN A 22 -22.08 -57.13 32.34
N ASP A 23 -23.06 -57.19 31.38
CA ASP A 23 -23.62 -58.49 30.92
C ASP A 23 -24.41 -58.42 29.56
N ASN A 24 -24.91 -59.56 29.06
CA ASN A 24 -25.56 -59.77 27.73
C ASN A 24 -26.43 -61.08 27.74
N PRO A 25 -26.92 -61.76 26.65
CA PRO A 25 -27.19 -61.43 25.23
C PRO A 25 -28.57 -61.98 24.70
N LYS A 26 -28.73 -62.11 23.35
CA LYS A 26 -29.73 -62.89 22.52
C LYS A 26 -30.97 -62.12 22.00
N THR A 27 -31.55 -62.36 20.81
CA THR A 27 -31.15 -62.90 19.44
C THR A 27 -32.22 -62.34 18.44
N THR A 28 -32.62 -62.77 17.22
CA THR A 28 -32.47 -63.91 16.24
C THR A 28 -33.13 -63.39 14.90
N THR A 29 -32.96 -63.85 13.64
CA THR A 29 -32.31 -64.97 12.90
C THR A 29 -32.12 -64.56 11.39
N SER A 30 -31.43 -65.38 10.57
CA SER A 30 -31.58 -65.68 9.10
C SER A 30 -32.26 -64.68 8.12
N SER A 31 -31.81 -64.48 6.86
CA SER A 31 -30.70 -64.98 5.99
C SER A 31 -30.75 -64.19 4.64
N THR A 32 -30.01 -64.38 3.53
CA THR A 32 -29.11 -65.44 2.95
C THR A 32 -27.91 -64.83 2.19
N ASP A 33 -27.13 -65.69 1.51
CA ASP A 33 -26.07 -65.43 0.52
C ASP A 33 -26.60 -64.74 -0.79
N ASP A 34 -25.79 -64.15 -1.69
CA ASP A 34 -24.68 -64.79 -2.45
C ASP A 34 -23.55 -63.84 -2.93
N THR A 35 -22.38 -64.39 -3.32
CA THR A 35 -21.23 -63.66 -3.93
C THR A 35 -20.52 -64.52 -4.99
N PRO A 36 -19.72 -63.96 -5.94
CA PRO A 36 -18.25 -64.05 -5.76
C PRO A 36 -17.34 -63.07 -6.57
N LYS A 37 -16.12 -62.80 -6.04
CA LYS A 37 -14.87 -62.41 -6.76
C LYS A 37 -14.89 -61.07 -7.55
N ALA A 38 -13.80 -60.34 -7.81
CA ALA A 38 -12.43 -60.19 -7.29
C ALA A 38 -11.89 -58.83 -7.86
N LEU A 39 -10.69 -58.28 -7.62
CA LEU A 39 -9.45 -58.70 -6.94
C LEU A 39 -8.77 -57.42 -6.35
N GLU A 40 -7.64 -57.56 -5.64
CA GLU A 40 -6.84 -56.44 -5.12
C GLU A 40 -6.06 -55.67 -6.21
N GLY A 41 -5.84 -54.36 -6.03
CA GLY A 41 -4.77 -53.64 -6.76
C GLY A 41 -4.89 -52.10 -6.81
N ARG A 42 -3.82 -51.43 -6.34
CA ARG A 42 -3.43 -50.02 -6.62
C ARG A 42 -4.37 -48.89 -6.17
N LEU A 43 -3.91 -48.16 -5.13
CA LEU A 43 -4.24 -46.74 -4.92
C LEU A 43 -2.95 -45.91 -4.82
N THR A 44 -2.35 -45.62 -5.97
CA THR A 44 -1.25 -44.65 -6.12
C THR A 44 -1.19 -44.19 -7.58
N GLN A 45 -0.84 -42.91 -7.81
CA GLN A 45 -0.73 -42.25 -9.13
C GLN A 45 -2.01 -42.17 -9.99
N VAL A 46 -2.71 -41.02 -9.94
CA VAL A 46 -3.18 -40.30 -11.14
C VAL A 46 -3.11 -38.79 -10.83
N TYR A 47 -2.27 -38.04 -11.55
CA TYR A 47 -2.40 -36.58 -11.66
C TYR A 47 -1.71 -36.03 -12.92
N GLU A 48 -1.80 -36.77 -14.03
CA GLU A 48 -1.10 -36.44 -15.27
C GLU A 48 -1.86 -37.00 -16.49
N SER A 49 -2.86 -36.26 -16.99
CA SER A 49 -3.56 -36.52 -18.26
C SER A 49 -4.52 -35.38 -18.65
N PHE A 50 -4.05 -34.37 -19.37
CA PHE A 50 -4.89 -33.47 -20.17
C PHE A 50 -4.07 -32.78 -21.28
N SER A 51 -3.56 -33.62 -22.18
CA SER A 51 -3.07 -33.25 -23.50
C SER A 51 -3.76 -34.12 -24.55
N ASP A 52 -3.75 -33.66 -25.80
CA ASP A 52 -4.25 -34.33 -27.00
C ASP A 52 -5.78 -34.47 -27.12
N PHE A 53 -6.39 -33.53 -27.86
CA PHE A 53 -7.16 -33.87 -29.07
C PHE A 53 -7.50 -32.60 -29.89
N ASN A 54 -6.86 -32.44 -31.05
CA ASN A 54 -7.49 -32.14 -32.36
C ASN A 54 -6.41 -31.79 -33.42
N GLU A 55 -6.53 -32.42 -34.59
CA GLU A 55 -5.65 -32.27 -35.75
C GLU A 55 -6.49 -32.18 -37.05
N ALA A 56 -5.84 -32.03 -38.19
CA ALA A 56 -6.35 -31.92 -39.57
C ALA A 56 -6.78 -30.48 -39.98
N THR A 57 -6.57 -30.03 -41.23
CA THR A 57 -6.27 -30.73 -42.50
C THR A 57 -5.22 -30.02 -43.37
N ASN A 58 -4.39 -30.81 -44.09
CA ASN A 58 -3.90 -30.70 -45.50
C ASN A 58 -3.30 -29.36 -46.03
N LEU A 59 -2.33 -29.29 -46.96
CA LEU A 59 -2.03 -30.09 -48.17
C LEU A 59 -0.54 -30.01 -48.63
N ASP A 60 -0.04 -31.13 -49.17
CA ASP A 60 0.84 -31.35 -50.35
C ASP A 60 2.26 -30.73 -50.61
N SER A 61 2.99 -31.55 -51.40
CA SER A 61 4.14 -31.28 -52.32
C SER A 61 5.61 -31.34 -51.82
N THR A 62 6.38 -32.17 -52.55
CA THR A 62 7.85 -32.40 -52.54
C THR A 62 8.49 -31.72 -53.78
N PRO A 63 9.76 -31.93 -54.22
CA PRO A 63 10.96 -32.60 -53.68
C PRO A 63 12.18 -31.59 -53.71
N PRO A 64 13.49 -31.93 -53.97
CA PRO A 64 14.24 -33.19 -53.96
C PRO A 64 15.58 -33.17 -53.17
N GLN A 65 16.28 -34.32 -53.16
CA GLN A 65 17.64 -34.53 -52.67
C GLN A 65 18.68 -34.32 -53.80
N SER A 66 19.99 -34.23 -53.46
CA SER A 66 21.03 -35.18 -53.94
C SER A 66 22.48 -34.80 -53.55
N SER A 67 23.26 -35.82 -53.16
CA SER A 67 24.71 -36.09 -53.40
C SER A 67 25.74 -34.93 -53.51
N ASN A 68 26.97 -35.01 -52.95
CA ASN A 68 27.72 -36.10 -52.31
C ASN A 68 28.91 -35.49 -51.47
N ASP A 69 30.01 -36.14 -51.03
CA ASP A 69 30.67 -37.44 -51.33
C ASP A 69 31.46 -37.99 -50.10
N ASN A 70 32.48 -38.82 -50.34
CA ASN A 70 33.46 -39.45 -49.43
C ASN A 70 34.55 -38.44 -48.91
N GLU A 71 35.42 -38.71 -47.93
CA GLU A 71 36.14 -39.96 -47.57
C GLU A 71 36.43 -40.19 -46.06
N ARG A 72 37.10 -41.33 -45.78
CA ARG A 72 37.59 -41.85 -44.49
C ARG A 72 38.76 -40.99 -43.91
N GLN A 73 39.32 -41.15 -42.69
CA GLN A 73 39.35 -42.27 -41.73
C GLN A 73 39.84 -41.81 -40.31
N LYS A 74 39.77 -42.72 -39.31
CA LYS A 74 40.54 -42.76 -38.03
C LYS A 74 40.17 -41.81 -36.86
N ASN A 75 39.21 -42.29 -36.07
CA ASN A 75 39.25 -42.30 -34.58
C ASN A 75 40.40 -43.21 -34.06
N PRO A 76 40.76 -43.34 -32.74
CA PRO A 76 39.90 -43.17 -31.54
C PRO A 76 40.58 -42.66 -30.21
N THR A 77 39.81 -42.73 -29.10
CA THR A 77 40.22 -43.07 -27.69
C THR A 77 41.14 -42.12 -26.87
N THR A 78 41.04 -41.97 -25.53
CA THR A 78 39.98 -42.21 -24.48
C THR A 78 40.43 -41.57 -23.14
N ALA A 79 39.49 -41.43 -22.17
CA ALA A 79 39.68 -41.46 -20.69
C ALA A 79 40.65 -40.43 -20.03
N ARG A 80 40.25 -39.58 -19.07
CA ARG A 80 39.64 -39.82 -17.72
C ARG A 80 40.64 -40.38 -16.69
N SER A 81 41.11 -39.54 -15.75
CA SER A 81 41.07 -39.83 -14.31
C SER A 81 41.28 -38.59 -13.40
N GLU A 82 41.24 -38.81 -12.09
CA GLU A 82 41.05 -37.84 -10.99
C GLU A 82 42.32 -37.21 -10.38
N LYS A 83 42.11 -36.21 -9.52
CA LYS A 83 42.85 -35.85 -8.27
C LYS A 83 44.36 -36.15 -8.19
N PHE A 84 45.13 -35.12 -7.85
CA PHE A 84 45.70 -35.04 -6.49
C PHE A 84 45.94 -33.59 -6.03
N SER A 85 46.26 -33.41 -4.75
CA SER A 85 46.61 -32.14 -4.12
C SER A 85 48.09 -32.10 -3.79
N GLU A 86 48.79 -30.99 -4.04
CA GLU A 86 50.11 -30.77 -3.44
C GLU A 86 50.35 -29.29 -3.11
N SER A 87 51.11 -29.06 -2.05
CA SER A 87 51.41 -27.74 -1.47
C SER A 87 52.76 -27.23 -1.96
N VAL A 88 52.84 -25.96 -2.37
CA VAL A 88 54.11 -25.30 -2.70
C VAL A 88 54.23 -23.99 -1.92
N ASP A 89 55.12 -23.98 -0.93
CA ASP A 89 55.63 -22.75 -0.32
C ASP A 89 56.46 -21.96 -1.36
N ILE A 90 56.19 -20.66 -1.50
CA ILE A 90 57.05 -19.75 -2.26
C ILE A 90 57.51 -18.62 -1.35
N LYS A 91 58.77 -18.69 -0.93
CA LYS A 91 59.44 -17.63 -0.16
C LYS A 91 59.66 -16.38 -1.01
N THR A 92 59.59 -15.22 -0.35
CA THR A 92 59.88 -13.92 -0.92
C THR A 92 61.35 -13.80 -1.35
N THR A 93 61.59 -13.60 -2.65
CA THR A 93 62.74 -12.84 -3.17
C THR A 93 62.23 -11.93 -4.29
N GLY A 94 62.77 -10.72 -4.38
CA GLY A 94 62.33 -9.73 -5.35
C GLY A 94 63.46 -9.33 -6.30
N ILE A 95 63.14 -9.23 -7.59
CA ILE A 95 63.64 -8.29 -8.60
C ILE A 95 62.82 -8.59 -9.86
N GLN A 96 61.98 -7.65 -10.30
CA GLN A 96 61.09 -7.83 -11.44
C GLN A 96 61.73 -7.23 -12.70
N ARG A 97 61.87 -8.00 -13.79
CA ARG A 97 62.62 -7.55 -14.97
C ARG A 97 61.86 -6.48 -15.75
N LEU A 98 62.63 -5.59 -16.40
CA LEU A 98 62.08 -4.50 -17.22
C LEU A 98 61.25 -5.02 -18.42
N GLU A 99 61.58 -6.22 -18.90
CA GLU A 99 60.91 -6.91 -19.99
C GLU A 99 59.45 -7.29 -19.63
N ASP A 100 59.21 -7.73 -18.38
CA ASP A 100 57.87 -8.06 -17.89
C ASP A 100 56.96 -6.82 -17.84
N LEU A 101 57.53 -5.66 -17.47
CA LEU A 101 56.83 -4.37 -17.49
C LEU A 101 56.47 -3.92 -18.92
N GLN A 102 57.30 -4.21 -19.91
CA GLN A 102 56.97 -3.95 -21.32
C GLN A 102 55.89 -4.91 -21.82
N ARG A 103 56.00 -6.21 -21.49
CA ARG A 103 55.01 -7.24 -21.85
C ARG A 103 53.64 -6.94 -21.23
N ALA A 104 53.61 -6.52 -19.96
CA ALA A 104 52.39 -6.09 -19.27
C ALA A 104 51.75 -4.85 -19.91
N ARG A 105 52.53 -3.85 -20.35
CA ARG A 105 52.02 -2.68 -21.10
C ARG A 105 51.43 -3.09 -22.45
N TYR A 106 52.09 -3.99 -23.17
CA TYR A 106 51.61 -4.45 -24.48
C TYR A 106 50.31 -5.25 -24.36
N LEU A 107 50.17 -6.10 -23.34
CA LEU A 107 48.93 -6.82 -23.02
C LEU A 107 47.80 -5.85 -22.62
N ASN A 108 48.02 -4.96 -21.64
CA ASN A 108 47.01 -3.95 -21.26
C ASN A 108 46.54 -3.07 -22.43
N LYS A 109 47.43 -2.74 -23.38
CA LYS A 109 47.04 -2.03 -24.60
C LYS A 109 46.15 -2.90 -25.50
N LYS A 110 46.49 -4.18 -25.68
CA LYS A 110 45.69 -5.12 -26.46
C LYS A 110 44.30 -5.33 -25.84
N ASP A 111 44.22 -5.41 -24.51
CA ASP A 111 42.96 -5.55 -23.78
C ASP A 111 42.11 -4.27 -23.88
N THR A 112 42.70 -3.07 -23.71
CA THR A 112 41.94 -1.81 -23.83
C THR A 112 41.50 -1.50 -25.27
N ASP A 113 42.27 -1.90 -26.29
CA ASP A 113 41.83 -1.79 -27.68
C ASP A 113 40.77 -2.87 -28.04
N LEU A 114 40.76 -4.03 -27.37
CA LEU A 114 39.70 -5.03 -27.46
C LEU A 114 38.41 -4.59 -26.75
N GLU A 115 38.51 -3.96 -25.55
CA GLU A 115 37.38 -3.36 -24.84
C GLU A 115 36.74 -2.22 -25.65
N LYS A 116 37.54 -1.33 -26.26
CA LYS A 116 37.02 -0.30 -27.18
C LYS A 116 36.28 -0.91 -28.36
N ASN A 117 36.82 -1.95 -28.98
CA ASN A 117 36.16 -2.61 -30.10
C ASN A 117 34.83 -3.27 -29.66
N LYS A 118 34.80 -3.93 -28.49
CA LYS A 118 33.54 -4.41 -27.88
C LYS A 118 32.53 -3.28 -27.64
N GLN A 119 32.94 -2.17 -27.02
CA GLN A 119 32.07 -1.02 -26.81
C GLN A 119 31.58 -0.41 -28.13
N GLN A 120 32.40 -0.43 -29.19
CA GLN A 120 32.02 0.04 -30.51
C GLN A 120 31.11 -0.96 -31.26
N GLU A 121 31.16 -2.24 -30.95
CA GLU A 121 30.21 -3.25 -31.44
C GLU A 121 28.89 -3.25 -30.64
N GLU A 122 28.94 -3.05 -29.32
CA GLU A 122 27.76 -2.94 -28.44
C GLU A 122 26.95 -1.67 -28.73
N SER A 123 27.61 -0.54 -29.02
CA SER A 123 26.97 0.70 -29.49
C SER A 123 26.39 0.56 -30.90
N LYS A 124 27.04 -0.18 -31.81
CA LYS A 124 26.46 -0.56 -33.12
C LYS A 124 25.30 -1.56 -32.97
N ALA A 125 25.33 -2.43 -31.96
CA ALA A 125 24.26 -3.39 -31.68
C ALA A 125 23.02 -2.72 -31.09
N THR A 126 23.17 -1.68 -30.25
CA THR A 126 22.04 -0.87 -29.73
C THR A 126 21.33 -0.05 -30.79
N MET A 127 21.97 0.21 -31.94
CA MET A 127 21.33 0.83 -33.12
C MET A 127 20.38 -0.12 -33.90
N LYS A 128 20.35 -1.43 -33.61
CA LYS A 128 19.31 -2.31 -34.17
C LYS A 128 17.96 -1.99 -33.52
N LYS A 129 16.98 -1.57 -34.34
CA LYS A 129 15.57 -1.39 -33.93
C LYS A 129 15.05 -2.63 -33.17
N LYS A 130 14.98 -2.55 -31.84
CA LYS A 130 14.23 -3.54 -31.04
C LYS A 130 12.78 -3.55 -31.52
N ARG A 131 12.17 -4.74 -31.61
CA ARG A 131 10.72 -4.87 -31.84
C ARG A 131 9.97 -4.13 -30.71
N PRO A 132 8.86 -3.42 -30.99
CA PRO A 132 8.09 -2.76 -29.93
C PRO A 132 7.65 -3.80 -28.90
N SER A 133 7.70 -3.42 -27.62
CA SER A 133 7.16 -4.26 -26.54
C SER A 133 5.66 -4.50 -26.75
N CYS A 134 5.13 -5.59 -26.19
CA CYS A 134 3.70 -5.85 -26.17
C CYS A 134 2.92 -4.65 -25.60
N TRP A 135 3.41 -4.04 -24.51
CA TRP A 135 2.85 -2.81 -23.94
C TRP A 135 2.78 -1.64 -24.95
N VAL A 136 3.87 -1.39 -25.68
CA VAL A 136 3.91 -0.33 -26.71
C VAL A 136 2.94 -0.63 -27.84
N THR A 137 2.84 -1.89 -28.26
CA THR A 137 1.89 -2.31 -29.30
C THR A 137 0.44 -2.07 -28.83
N THR A 138 0.11 -2.47 -27.60
CA THR A 138 -1.20 -2.22 -26.98
C THR A 138 -1.53 -0.73 -26.87
N THR A 139 -0.56 0.13 -26.50
CA THR A 139 -0.83 1.57 -26.37
C THR A 139 -1.07 2.23 -27.74
N TRP A 140 -0.41 1.76 -28.80
CA TRP A 140 -0.69 2.20 -30.18
C TRP A 140 -2.02 1.68 -30.73
N VAL A 141 -2.44 0.46 -30.38
CA VAL A 141 -3.77 -0.06 -30.76
C VAL A 141 -4.88 0.74 -30.08
N LEU A 142 -4.81 0.93 -28.76
CA LEU A 142 -5.86 1.63 -28.00
C LEU A 142 -5.90 3.15 -28.26
N THR A 143 -4.81 3.75 -28.75
CA THR A 143 -4.76 5.17 -29.16
C THR A 143 -4.72 5.39 -30.67
N CYS A 144 -5.12 4.39 -31.47
CA CYS A 144 -5.10 4.45 -32.94
C CYS A 144 -5.89 5.64 -33.53
N TRP A 145 -6.96 6.05 -32.84
CA TRP A 145 -7.82 7.21 -33.16
C TRP A 145 -7.10 8.57 -33.03
N THR A 146 -5.90 8.64 -32.45
CA THR A 146 -5.02 9.81 -32.48
C THR A 146 -3.73 9.51 -33.25
N PRO A 147 -3.74 9.61 -34.59
CA PRO A 147 -2.53 9.44 -35.39
C PRO A 147 -1.47 10.52 -35.08
N PRO A 148 -0.16 10.23 -35.28
CA PRO A 148 0.94 11.12 -34.85
C PRO A 148 0.92 12.54 -35.42
N PHE A 149 0.22 12.81 -36.54
CA PHE A 149 0.11 14.15 -37.09
C PHE A 149 -0.79 15.07 -36.23
N LEU A 150 -1.84 14.55 -35.60
CA LEU A 150 -2.67 15.33 -34.68
C LEU A 150 -1.88 15.70 -33.42
N LEU A 151 -1.10 14.76 -32.86
CA LEU A 151 -0.26 15.03 -31.69
C LEU A 151 0.79 16.12 -31.98
N LYS A 152 1.37 16.14 -33.18
CA LYS A 152 2.26 17.24 -33.64
C LYS A 152 1.54 18.58 -33.76
N ALA A 153 0.30 18.59 -34.27
CA ALA A 153 -0.52 19.80 -34.36
C ALA A 153 -0.87 20.35 -32.96
N CYS A 154 -1.15 19.47 -32.00
CA CYS A 154 -1.31 19.80 -30.57
C CYS A 154 0.01 20.09 -29.83
N GLY A 155 1.09 20.43 -30.55
CA GLY A 155 2.37 20.88 -29.99
C GLY A 155 3.34 19.78 -29.54
N MET A 156 2.92 18.52 -29.46
CA MET A 156 3.79 17.39 -29.09
C MET A 156 4.66 16.96 -30.28
N LYS A 157 5.72 17.72 -30.54
CA LYS A 157 6.64 17.48 -31.68
C LYS A 157 7.56 16.28 -31.51
N ASP A 158 7.97 15.98 -30.27
CA ASP A 158 8.87 14.87 -29.94
C ASP A 158 8.17 13.51 -29.89
N LYS A 159 8.89 12.45 -30.31
CA LYS A 159 8.42 11.05 -30.31
C LYS A 159 8.33 10.45 -28.91
N GLY A 160 9.26 10.80 -28.01
CA GLY A 160 9.23 10.34 -26.62
C GLY A 160 8.00 10.90 -25.88
N MET A 161 7.76 12.20 -26.01
CA MET A 161 6.56 12.87 -25.50
C MET A 161 5.27 12.27 -26.07
N GLN A 162 5.22 11.96 -27.37
CA GLN A 162 4.07 11.26 -27.97
C GLN A 162 3.84 9.87 -27.37
N GLN A 163 4.90 9.07 -27.16
CA GLN A 163 4.79 7.75 -26.56
C GLN A 163 4.31 7.83 -25.10
N ILE A 164 4.86 8.77 -24.31
CA ILE A 164 4.45 9.06 -22.93
C ILE A 164 2.96 9.42 -22.87
N TRP A 165 2.49 10.28 -23.78
CA TRP A 165 1.07 10.63 -23.90
C TRP A 165 0.19 9.43 -24.24
N ARG A 166 0.60 8.56 -25.19
CA ARG A 166 -0.13 7.33 -25.53
C ARG A 166 -0.24 6.38 -24.34
N GLU A 167 0.85 6.21 -23.59
CA GLU A 167 0.87 5.37 -22.38
C GLU A 167 -0.05 5.94 -21.30
N LYS A 168 -0.07 7.26 -21.09
CA LYS A 168 -0.98 7.91 -20.14
C LYS A 168 -2.44 7.70 -20.51
N VAL A 169 -2.82 7.96 -21.76
CA VAL A 169 -4.20 7.78 -22.23
C VAL A 169 -4.61 6.31 -22.16
N THR A 170 -3.69 5.38 -22.46
CA THR A 170 -3.92 3.94 -22.31
C THR A 170 -4.18 3.54 -20.85
N LEU A 171 -3.37 4.01 -19.90
CA LEU A 171 -3.59 3.76 -18.47
C LEU A 171 -4.93 4.36 -17.99
N VAL A 172 -5.26 5.60 -18.38
CA VAL A 172 -6.54 6.23 -18.02
C VAL A 172 -7.74 5.46 -18.59
N MET A 173 -7.65 4.91 -19.81
CA MET A 173 -8.70 4.04 -20.36
C MET A 173 -8.83 2.71 -19.61
N ILE A 174 -7.71 2.10 -19.18
CA ILE A 174 -7.73 0.88 -18.36
C ILE A 174 -8.36 1.16 -16.99
N ILE A 175 -8.01 2.28 -16.34
CA ILE A 175 -8.60 2.74 -15.08
C ILE A 175 -10.11 2.97 -15.25
N ALA A 176 -10.52 3.67 -16.32
CA ALA A 176 -11.93 3.92 -16.60
C ALA A 176 -12.71 2.62 -16.86
N PHE A 177 -12.12 1.65 -17.57
CA PHE A 177 -12.71 0.33 -17.79
C PHE A 177 -12.87 -0.47 -16.48
N LEU A 178 -11.86 -0.48 -15.61
CA LEU A 178 -11.95 -1.14 -14.30
C LEU A 178 -13.01 -0.50 -13.40
N CYS A 179 -13.08 0.83 -13.38
CA CYS A 179 -14.14 1.58 -12.69
C CYS A 179 -15.55 1.27 -13.23
N ALA A 180 -15.70 1.19 -14.56
CA ALA A 180 -16.97 0.84 -15.21
C ALA A 180 -17.36 -0.63 -14.96
N PHE A 181 -16.39 -1.55 -14.96
CA PHE A 181 -16.60 -2.97 -14.65
C PHE A 181 -17.04 -3.16 -13.19
N VAL A 182 -16.44 -2.46 -12.23
CA VAL A 182 -16.90 -2.49 -10.83
C VAL A 182 -18.28 -1.86 -10.70
N GLY A 183 -18.57 -0.75 -11.40
CA GLY A 183 -19.93 -0.17 -11.44
C GLY A 183 -20.98 -1.09 -12.04
N PHE A 184 -20.60 -1.87 -13.05
CA PHE A 184 -21.43 -2.95 -13.58
C PHE A 184 -21.65 -4.04 -12.51
N LEU A 185 -20.62 -4.51 -11.81
CA LEU A 185 -20.78 -5.52 -10.76
C LEU A 185 -21.65 -5.03 -9.59
N THR A 186 -21.59 -3.75 -9.20
CA THR A 186 -22.38 -3.21 -8.07
C THR A 186 -23.83 -2.89 -8.42
N PHE A 187 -24.15 -2.51 -9.67
CA PHE A 187 -25.50 -2.07 -10.06
C PHE A 187 -26.05 -2.80 -11.29
N GLY A 188 -25.24 -2.96 -12.34
CA GLY A 188 -25.66 -3.53 -13.62
C GLY A 188 -25.88 -5.05 -13.60
N PHE A 189 -25.09 -5.80 -12.84
CA PHE A 189 -25.12 -7.26 -12.82
C PHE A 189 -26.46 -7.80 -12.33
N ASN A 190 -26.95 -7.31 -11.20
CA ASN A 190 -28.28 -7.67 -10.68
C ASN A 190 -29.37 -7.31 -11.71
N ALA A 191 -29.39 -6.08 -12.23
CA ALA A 191 -30.40 -5.63 -13.19
C ALA A 191 -30.40 -6.45 -14.51
N THR A 192 -29.22 -6.75 -15.07
CA THR A 192 -29.09 -7.53 -16.32
C THR A 192 -29.45 -9.00 -16.15
N VAL A 193 -29.21 -9.57 -14.97
CA VAL A 193 -29.40 -11.01 -14.70
C VAL A 193 -30.76 -11.32 -14.07
N CYS A 194 -31.38 -10.39 -13.34
CA CYS A 194 -32.78 -10.48 -12.89
C CYS A 194 -33.78 -10.12 -14.00
N GLY A 195 -33.49 -9.10 -14.82
CA GLY A 195 -34.43 -8.49 -15.76
C GLY A 195 -35.48 -7.59 -15.09
N ILE A 196 -36.42 -7.07 -15.88
CA ILE A 196 -37.54 -6.28 -15.37
C ILE A 196 -38.58 -7.25 -14.79
N ALA A 197 -38.79 -7.21 -13.47
CA ALA A 197 -39.83 -7.98 -12.82
C ALA A 197 -41.23 -7.52 -13.29
N PRO A 198 -42.14 -8.43 -13.66
CA PRO A 198 -43.52 -8.05 -13.98
C PRO A 198 -44.22 -7.53 -12.73
N ASN A 199 -45.10 -6.54 -12.89
CA ASN A 199 -45.95 -6.06 -11.81
C ASN A 199 -46.73 -7.22 -11.19
N ARG A 200 -46.55 -7.43 -9.89
CA ARG A 200 -47.16 -8.51 -9.09
C ARG A 200 -47.92 -7.88 -7.92
N ILE A 201 -49.21 -8.17 -7.78
CA ILE A 201 -50.08 -7.61 -6.72
C ILE A 201 -50.49 -8.73 -5.75
N ARG A 202 -50.41 -8.52 -4.43
CA ARG A 202 -50.97 -9.47 -3.46
C ARG A 202 -52.51 -9.44 -3.52
N PRO A 203 -53.22 -10.53 -3.17
CA PRO A 203 -54.69 -10.54 -3.12
C PRO A 203 -55.28 -9.39 -2.30
N THR A 204 -54.66 -9.05 -1.16
CA THR A 204 -55.05 -7.94 -0.28
C THR A 204 -54.78 -6.54 -0.85
N GLY A 205 -53.90 -6.41 -1.86
CA GLY A 205 -53.53 -5.13 -2.49
C GLY A 205 -54.41 -4.72 -3.68
N VAL A 206 -55.39 -5.55 -4.06
CA VAL A 206 -56.31 -5.27 -5.18
C VAL A 206 -57.44 -4.34 -4.71
N GLN A 207 -57.31 -3.07 -5.06
CA GLN A 207 -58.25 -1.97 -4.78
C GLN A 207 -59.59 -2.11 -5.52
N GLU A 208 -60.59 -1.33 -5.11
CA GLU A 208 -61.91 -1.27 -5.73
C GLU A 208 -61.89 -0.81 -7.20
N SER A 209 -60.89 -0.01 -7.62
CA SER A 209 -60.72 0.36 -9.04
C SER A 209 -60.25 -0.78 -9.94
N HIS A 210 -60.00 -1.98 -9.41
CA HIS A 210 -59.43 -3.10 -10.15
C HIS A 210 -60.38 -4.31 -10.12
N ILE A 211 -60.32 -5.14 -11.16
CA ILE A 211 -61.00 -6.45 -11.22
C ILE A 211 -60.00 -7.57 -11.47
N VAL A 212 -60.26 -8.75 -10.91
CA VAL A 212 -59.43 -9.95 -11.12
C VAL A 212 -60.11 -10.89 -12.11
N ILE A 213 -59.39 -11.37 -13.13
CA ILE A 213 -59.85 -12.44 -14.04
C ILE A 213 -58.70 -13.44 -14.20
N SER A 214 -58.93 -14.71 -13.87
CA SER A 214 -57.96 -15.82 -13.96
C SER A 214 -56.59 -15.51 -13.34
N GLY A 215 -56.60 -14.79 -12.21
CA GLY A 215 -55.40 -14.34 -11.51
C GLY A 215 -54.65 -13.15 -12.12
N ARG A 216 -55.30 -12.34 -12.98
CA ARG A 216 -54.78 -11.05 -13.48
C ARG A 216 -55.63 -9.89 -13.03
N ALA A 217 -55.00 -8.82 -12.56
CA ALA A 217 -55.65 -7.57 -12.20
C ALA A 217 -55.70 -6.63 -13.42
N PHE A 218 -56.89 -6.13 -13.74
CA PHE A 218 -57.14 -5.15 -14.80
C PHE A 218 -57.70 -3.85 -14.20
N ASP A 219 -57.40 -2.72 -14.84
CA ASP A 219 -57.89 -1.40 -14.41
C ASP A 219 -59.28 -1.09 -14.98
N LEU A 220 -60.25 -0.77 -14.10
CA LEU A 220 -61.59 -0.35 -14.51
C LEU A 220 -61.59 1.06 -15.13
N LYS A 221 -60.69 1.96 -14.71
CA LYS A 221 -60.71 3.38 -15.11
C LYS A 221 -60.48 3.59 -16.61
N THR A 222 -59.79 2.66 -17.26
CA THR A 222 -59.49 2.72 -18.70
C THR A 222 -60.48 1.96 -19.58
N PHE A 223 -61.56 1.41 -19.03
CA PHE A 223 -62.54 0.61 -19.77
C PHE A 223 -63.98 1.16 -19.68
N ARG A 224 -64.72 0.95 -20.76
CA ARG A 224 -66.17 1.14 -20.88
C ARG A 224 -66.75 -0.05 -21.63
N HIS A 225 -67.82 -0.63 -21.11
CA HIS A 225 -68.39 -1.86 -21.68
C HIS A 225 -69.11 -1.58 -23.01
N PRO A 226 -68.84 -2.34 -24.09
CA PRO A 226 -69.27 -1.96 -25.45
C PRO A 226 -70.76 -2.16 -25.76
N ASN A 227 -71.48 -2.96 -24.97
CA ASN A 227 -72.91 -3.24 -25.19
C ASN A 227 -73.71 -2.94 -23.90
N PRO A 228 -74.86 -2.26 -23.96
CA PRO A 228 -75.77 -2.19 -22.82
C PRO A 228 -76.41 -3.58 -22.56
N VAL A 229 -76.25 -4.07 -21.33
CA VAL A 229 -76.85 -5.33 -20.83
C VAL A 229 -77.87 -4.95 -19.74
N PRO A 230 -79.00 -5.67 -19.56
CA PRO A 230 -79.95 -5.36 -18.48
C PRO A 230 -79.26 -5.27 -17.11
N GLY A 231 -79.44 -4.14 -16.42
CA GLY A 231 -78.77 -3.81 -15.16
C GLY A 231 -77.49 -2.96 -15.29
N MET A 232 -77.01 -2.67 -16.50
CA MET A 232 -75.82 -1.84 -16.75
C MET A 232 -76.19 -0.33 -16.86
N PRO A 233 -75.42 0.59 -16.26
CA PRO A 233 -75.63 2.03 -16.44
C PRO A 233 -75.29 2.48 -17.87
N GLN A 234 -75.95 3.54 -18.34
CA GLN A 234 -75.77 4.06 -19.71
C GLN A 234 -74.36 4.63 -19.98
N SER A 235 -73.59 4.93 -18.94
CA SER A 235 -72.18 5.32 -19.04
C SER A 235 -71.27 4.19 -19.52
N GLY A 236 -71.70 2.93 -19.41
CA GLY A 236 -70.86 1.75 -19.61
C GLY A 236 -69.75 1.59 -18.57
N ASP A 237 -69.76 2.35 -17.47
CA ASP A 237 -68.80 2.20 -16.37
C ASP A 237 -69.15 0.97 -15.52
N LEU A 238 -68.15 0.15 -15.23
CA LEU A 238 -68.26 -1.02 -14.35
C LEU A 238 -68.07 -0.65 -12.87
N GLN A 239 -67.48 0.50 -12.55
CA GLN A 239 -67.31 0.95 -11.18
C GLN A 239 -68.66 1.36 -10.55
N GLU A 240 -69.54 1.99 -11.33
CA GLU A 240 -70.94 2.27 -10.97
C GLU A 240 -71.74 1.00 -10.63
N LEU A 241 -71.35 -0.15 -11.18
CA LEU A 241 -72.01 -1.44 -10.95
C LEU A 241 -71.62 -2.12 -9.62
N GLY A 242 -70.71 -1.53 -8.83
CA GLY A 242 -70.26 -2.10 -7.56
C GLY A 242 -69.49 -3.43 -7.67
N ILE A 243 -69.01 -3.78 -8.87
CA ILE A 243 -68.17 -4.98 -9.10
C ILE A 243 -66.67 -4.70 -8.91
N GLY A 244 -66.33 -3.48 -8.50
CA GLY A 244 -64.98 -3.09 -8.11
C GLY A 244 -64.39 -4.00 -7.04
N GLY A 245 -63.11 -4.35 -7.17
CA GLY A 245 -62.41 -5.22 -6.24
C GLY A 245 -62.85 -6.70 -6.26
N ARG A 246 -63.74 -7.13 -7.17
CA ARG A 246 -64.22 -8.53 -7.26
C ARG A 246 -63.40 -9.39 -8.24
N ASP A 247 -63.60 -10.70 -8.17
CA ASP A 247 -63.09 -11.66 -9.15
C ASP A 247 -64.21 -12.02 -10.16
N LEU A 248 -63.95 -11.80 -11.45
CA LEU A 248 -64.90 -12.02 -12.55
C LEU A 248 -64.56 -13.26 -13.39
N SER A 249 -63.68 -14.16 -12.90
CA SER A 249 -63.32 -15.41 -13.58
C SER A 249 -64.52 -16.29 -13.94
N PHE A 250 -65.57 -16.25 -13.11
CA PHE A 250 -66.84 -16.96 -13.36
C PHE A 250 -67.71 -16.30 -14.45
N LEU A 251 -67.45 -15.06 -14.85
CA LEU A 251 -68.01 -14.47 -16.06
C LEU A 251 -67.16 -14.83 -17.29
N PHE A 252 -65.83 -14.81 -17.17
CA PHE A 252 -64.87 -15.01 -18.27
C PHE A 252 -64.32 -16.45 -18.37
N GLN A 253 -65.22 -17.44 -18.45
CA GLN A 253 -64.85 -18.87 -18.39
C GLN A 253 -64.21 -19.42 -19.67
N THR A 254 -63.14 -20.23 -19.51
CA THR A 254 -62.44 -20.92 -20.60
C THR A 254 -63.10 -22.26 -20.95
N VAL A 255 -64.35 -22.23 -21.42
CA VAL A 255 -65.07 -23.46 -21.81
C VAL A 255 -64.46 -24.15 -23.03
N ASN A 256 -64.56 -25.48 -23.05
CA ASN A 256 -64.20 -26.41 -24.14
C ASN A 256 -62.75 -26.34 -24.67
N TYR A 257 -61.81 -25.83 -23.87
CA TYR A 257 -60.38 -25.82 -24.22
C TYR A 257 -59.66 -27.08 -23.72
N ASN A 258 -58.65 -27.01 -22.83
CA ASN A 258 -57.96 -28.23 -22.36
C ASN A 258 -58.91 -29.20 -21.63
N CYS A 259 -60.01 -28.69 -21.07
CA CYS A 259 -61.05 -29.49 -20.42
C CYS A 259 -61.96 -30.29 -21.35
N LYS A 260 -61.92 -30.13 -22.69
CA LYS A 260 -62.76 -30.93 -23.61
C LYS A 260 -62.44 -32.42 -23.45
N ASN A 261 -63.50 -33.20 -23.26
CA ASN A 261 -63.53 -34.63 -22.89
C ASN A 261 -63.07 -34.99 -21.47
N ILE A 262 -62.68 -34.03 -20.62
CA ILE A 262 -62.36 -34.25 -19.19
C ILE A 262 -63.58 -33.92 -18.32
N LEU A 263 -64.09 -32.69 -18.43
CA LEU A 263 -65.35 -32.26 -17.81
C LEU A 263 -66.46 -32.44 -18.84
N LYS A 264 -67.12 -33.60 -18.79
CA LYS A 264 -68.27 -33.94 -19.65
C LYS A 264 -69.58 -33.59 -18.91
N PRO A 265 -70.60 -33.08 -19.60
CA PRO A 265 -71.90 -32.85 -19.00
C PRO A 265 -72.71 -34.17 -18.90
N ILE A 266 -73.71 -34.22 -18.01
CA ILE A 266 -74.68 -35.32 -17.89
C ILE A 266 -75.66 -35.28 -19.08
N ILE A 267 -76.16 -34.09 -19.39
CA ILE A 267 -77.00 -33.78 -20.55
C ILE A 267 -76.16 -32.90 -21.48
N PRO A 268 -75.86 -33.32 -22.73
CA PRO A 268 -75.08 -32.49 -23.65
C PRO A 268 -75.82 -31.18 -23.98
N ASP A 269 -75.16 -30.03 -23.76
CA ASP A 269 -75.71 -28.71 -24.14
C ASP A 269 -75.80 -28.54 -25.68
N ASP A 270 -75.09 -29.39 -26.45
CA ASP A 270 -74.88 -29.27 -27.90
C ASP A 270 -74.53 -30.65 -28.53
N GLN A 271 -74.78 -30.83 -29.83
CA GLN A 271 -74.58 -32.10 -30.57
C GLN A 271 -73.12 -32.57 -30.58
N GLU A 272 -72.15 -31.65 -30.49
CA GLU A 272 -70.72 -31.99 -30.38
C GLU A 272 -70.26 -32.38 -28.95
N GLY A 273 -71.16 -32.43 -27.98
CA GLY A 273 -70.82 -32.66 -26.56
C GLY A 273 -70.06 -31.49 -25.92
N ASN A 274 -70.22 -30.27 -26.45
CA ASN A 274 -69.68 -29.04 -25.87
C ASN A 274 -70.42 -28.69 -24.56
N VAL A 275 -69.71 -28.05 -23.63
CA VAL A 275 -70.27 -27.47 -22.39
C VAL A 275 -70.43 -25.95 -22.55
N VAL A 276 -71.58 -25.39 -22.18
CA VAL A 276 -71.83 -23.93 -22.30
C VAL A 276 -71.19 -23.12 -21.17
N ASN A 277 -71.22 -23.61 -19.93
CA ASN A 277 -70.56 -23.00 -18.77
C ASN A 277 -70.21 -24.05 -17.69
N TYR A 278 -69.02 -23.96 -17.11
CA TYR A 278 -68.57 -24.84 -16.01
C TYR A 278 -69.09 -24.36 -14.64
N PHE A 279 -69.21 -23.04 -14.45
CA PHE A 279 -69.63 -22.38 -13.21
C PHE A 279 -70.84 -21.45 -13.44
N PRO A 280 -71.60 -21.06 -12.39
CA PRO A 280 -72.61 -20.00 -12.51
C PRO A 280 -71.99 -18.68 -12.97
N CYS A 281 -72.71 -17.93 -13.80
CA CYS A 281 -72.22 -16.70 -14.44
C CYS A 281 -72.38 -15.49 -13.49
N VAL A 282 -71.55 -15.40 -12.45
CA VAL A 282 -71.64 -14.38 -11.39
C VAL A 282 -70.28 -13.76 -11.03
N SER A 283 -70.28 -12.60 -10.34
CA SER A 283 -69.07 -12.03 -9.74
C SER A 283 -68.75 -12.69 -8.40
N LEU A 284 -67.51 -13.13 -8.20
CA LEU A 284 -67.02 -13.67 -6.92
C LEU A 284 -66.58 -12.53 -5.99
N ASP A 285 -67.12 -12.50 -4.78
CA ASP A 285 -66.47 -11.83 -3.66
C ASP A 285 -65.21 -12.63 -3.27
N ARG A 286 -64.09 -11.94 -3.03
CA ARG A 286 -62.78 -12.59 -2.77
C ARG A 286 -62.53 -12.90 -1.30
N TYR A 287 -63.38 -12.41 -0.40
CA TYR A 287 -63.30 -12.64 1.05
C TYR A 287 -64.49 -13.46 1.58
N ASN A 288 -65.67 -13.38 0.97
CA ASN A 288 -66.86 -14.11 1.41
C ASN A 288 -67.78 -14.54 0.24
N PRO A 289 -67.40 -15.57 -0.57
CA PRO A 289 -68.17 -16.03 -1.73
C PRO A 289 -69.45 -16.80 -1.36
N LYS A 290 -70.52 -16.05 -1.04
CA LYS A 290 -71.88 -16.56 -0.82
C LYS A 290 -72.61 -16.81 -2.15
N ILE A 291 -72.27 -17.92 -2.82
CA ILE A 291 -72.77 -18.28 -4.16
C ILE A 291 -73.22 -19.76 -4.18
N ASN A 292 -74.28 -20.06 -4.92
CA ASN A 292 -74.73 -21.42 -5.23
C ASN A 292 -74.44 -21.77 -6.70
N SER A 293 -74.28 -23.06 -7.00
CA SER A 293 -74.01 -23.56 -8.37
C SER A 293 -75.17 -23.37 -9.37
N THR A 294 -76.32 -22.88 -8.90
CA THR A 294 -77.54 -22.59 -9.67
C THR A 294 -77.78 -21.10 -9.91
N ASP A 295 -76.90 -20.21 -9.42
CA ASP A 295 -77.11 -18.76 -9.53
C ASP A 295 -76.97 -18.24 -10.97
N ASN A 296 -77.79 -17.25 -11.34
CA ASN A 296 -77.95 -16.74 -12.71
C ASN A 296 -78.31 -17.86 -13.73
N PRO A 297 -79.46 -18.55 -13.59
CA PRO A 297 -79.86 -19.63 -14.49
C PRO A 297 -80.10 -19.17 -15.94
N HIS A 298 -80.40 -17.88 -16.14
CA HIS A 298 -80.53 -17.28 -17.47
C HIS A 298 -79.18 -16.95 -18.15
N ARG A 299 -78.04 -17.24 -17.48
CA ARG A 299 -76.67 -17.09 -18.02
C ARG A 299 -76.35 -15.65 -18.50
N ILE A 300 -77.05 -14.63 -18.00
CA ILE A 300 -76.95 -13.24 -18.46
C ILE A 300 -75.56 -12.68 -18.12
N GLY A 301 -74.90 -12.00 -19.07
CA GLY A 301 -73.58 -11.40 -18.88
C GLY A 301 -72.39 -12.37 -18.94
N CYS A 302 -72.59 -13.64 -19.33
CA CYS A 302 -71.50 -14.61 -19.42
C CYS A 302 -70.62 -14.43 -20.67
N HIS A 303 -69.30 -14.38 -20.48
CA HIS A 303 -68.29 -14.02 -21.49
C HIS A 303 -67.50 -15.23 -22.02
N ALA A 304 -68.17 -16.36 -22.18
CA ALA A 304 -67.54 -17.64 -22.56
C ALA A 304 -66.99 -17.70 -24.02
N THR A 305 -67.42 -16.80 -24.91
CA THR A 305 -67.15 -16.90 -26.36
C THR A 305 -65.71 -16.50 -26.76
N PRO A 306 -65.16 -17.02 -27.88
CA PRO A 306 -63.84 -16.61 -28.36
C PRO A 306 -63.71 -15.11 -28.62
N LYS A 307 -64.77 -14.45 -29.11
CA LYS A 307 -64.80 -12.99 -29.32
C LYS A 307 -64.58 -12.22 -28.01
N ALA A 308 -65.27 -12.62 -26.93
CA ALA A 308 -65.08 -12.03 -25.61
C ALA A 308 -63.66 -12.23 -25.07
N ARG A 309 -63.07 -13.43 -25.24
CA ARG A 309 -61.67 -13.72 -24.85
C ARG A 309 -60.65 -12.89 -25.63
N VAL A 310 -60.93 -12.51 -26.88
CA VAL A 310 -60.09 -11.58 -27.67
C VAL A 310 -60.24 -10.13 -27.19
N SER A 311 -61.45 -9.70 -26.82
CA SER A 311 -61.66 -8.37 -26.23
C SER A 311 -60.98 -8.23 -24.85
N LEU A 312 -61.04 -9.26 -24.00
CA LEU A 312 -60.33 -9.31 -22.71
C LEU A 312 -58.81 -9.11 -22.87
N LYS A 313 -58.20 -9.61 -23.96
CA LYS A 313 -56.77 -9.41 -24.27
C LYS A 313 -56.41 -7.96 -24.67
N ARG A 314 -57.39 -7.08 -24.87
CA ARG A 314 -57.18 -5.65 -25.19
C ARG A 314 -57.28 -4.73 -23.96
N LEU A 315 -57.60 -5.28 -22.78
CA LEU A 315 -57.66 -4.52 -21.54
C LEU A 315 -56.26 -4.31 -20.93
N ASN A 316 -56.06 -3.16 -20.28
CA ASN A 316 -54.83 -2.85 -19.56
C ASN A 316 -54.69 -3.75 -18.33
N VAL A 317 -53.69 -4.63 -18.35
CA VAL A 317 -53.28 -5.46 -17.20
C VAL A 317 -52.38 -4.62 -16.28
N ILE A 318 -52.76 -4.48 -15.02
CA ILE A 318 -51.94 -3.82 -14.00
C ILE A 318 -50.83 -4.75 -13.53
N GLY A 319 -51.15 -6.03 -13.36
CA GLY A 319 -50.22 -7.09 -12.94
C GLY A 319 -50.88 -8.46 -12.80
N ASP A 320 -50.06 -9.51 -12.66
CA ASP A 320 -50.53 -10.83 -12.21
C ASP A 320 -50.73 -10.79 -10.67
N VAL A 321 -51.74 -11.49 -10.15
CA VAL A 321 -51.95 -11.68 -8.70
C VAL A 321 -50.97 -12.75 -8.21
N TYR A 322 -50.22 -12.49 -7.15
CA TYR A 322 -49.21 -13.41 -6.63
C TYR A 322 -49.48 -13.90 -5.21
N TYR A 323 -49.09 -15.14 -4.94
CA TYR A 323 -49.12 -15.76 -3.62
C TYR A 323 -47.72 -16.21 -3.22
N ASN A 324 -47.37 -16.03 -1.95
CA ASN A 324 -46.16 -16.60 -1.36
C ASN A 324 -46.43 -18.05 -0.94
N TRP A 325 -45.37 -18.83 -0.70
CA TRP A 325 -45.53 -20.18 -0.14
C TRP A 325 -46.19 -20.18 1.24
N THR A 326 -46.04 -19.12 2.05
CA THR A 326 -46.76 -18.95 3.31
C THR A 326 -48.27 -18.96 3.12
N ASP A 327 -48.74 -18.22 2.12
CA ASP A 327 -50.16 -17.98 1.83
C ASP A 327 -50.81 -19.24 1.21
N ILE A 328 -49.99 -20.11 0.62
CA ILE A 328 -50.38 -21.41 0.05
C ILE A 328 -50.41 -22.50 1.13
N HIS A 329 -49.53 -22.46 2.13
CA HIS A 329 -49.50 -23.41 3.25
C HIS A 329 -50.48 -23.05 4.39
N GLU A 330 -51.23 -21.94 4.28
CA GLU A 330 -52.11 -21.47 5.35
C GLU A 330 -53.27 -22.46 5.61
N PRO A 331 -53.43 -22.97 6.85
CA PRO A 331 -54.38 -24.04 7.14
C PRO A 331 -55.83 -23.57 6.99
N GLY A 332 -56.61 -24.31 6.21
CA GLY A 332 -57.98 -23.97 5.84
C GLY A 332 -58.11 -23.45 4.40
N THR A 333 -57.02 -23.03 3.75
CA THR A 333 -57.00 -22.77 2.31
C THR A 333 -57.12 -24.08 1.50
N SER A 334 -57.51 -23.98 0.23
CA SER A 334 -57.57 -25.11 -0.71
C SER A 334 -56.69 -24.85 -1.95
N LEU A 335 -55.55 -24.19 -1.74
CA LEU A 335 -54.64 -23.79 -2.81
C LEU A 335 -53.67 -24.92 -3.18
N MET A 336 -53.32 -24.99 -4.47
CA MET A 336 -52.36 -25.94 -5.04
C MET A 336 -51.56 -25.24 -6.14
N VAL A 337 -50.26 -25.54 -6.28
CA VAL A 337 -49.43 -24.98 -7.36
C VAL A 337 -49.32 -25.98 -8.53
N PHE A 338 -49.44 -25.48 -9.76
CA PHE A 338 -49.15 -26.22 -10.97
C PHE A 338 -48.51 -25.32 -12.05
N ASN A 339 -47.30 -25.69 -12.47
CA ASN A 339 -46.46 -24.99 -13.45
C ASN A 339 -46.37 -23.47 -13.17
N GLY A 340 -46.10 -23.12 -11.90
CA GLY A 340 -46.03 -21.73 -11.42
C GLY A 340 -47.37 -21.01 -11.25
N ASN A 341 -48.50 -21.60 -11.64
CA ASN A 341 -49.84 -21.05 -11.43
C ASN A 341 -50.39 -21.54 -10.08
N VAL A 342 -51.11 -20.66 -9.38
CA VAL A 342 -51.83 -21.00 -8.14
C VAL A 342 -53.28 -21.29 -8.51
N LEU A 343 -53.73 -22.50 -8.14
CA LEU A 343 -55.06 -23.02 -8.43
C LEU A 343 -55.85 -23.16 -7.13
N ASP A 344 -57.10 -22.71 -7.14
CA ASP A 344 -58.01 -22.79 -6.00
C ASP A 344 -58.99 -23.95 -6.18
N LEU A 345 -58.74 -25.04 -5.46
CA LEU A 345 -59.55 -26.27 -5.53
C LEU A 345 -60.93 -26.09 -4.89
N SER A 346 -61.16 -25.05 -4.07
CA SER A 346 -62.47 -24.81 -3.46
C SER A 346 -63.53 -24.46 -4.51
N ARG A 347 -63.12 -23.82 -5.62
CA ARG A 347 -64.01 -23.40 -6.71
C ARG A 347 -64.76 -24.54 -7.37
N LEU A 348 -64.22 -25.76 -7.34
CA LEU A 348 -64.88 -26.96 -7.87
C LEU A 348 -66.20 -27.29 -7.15
N ARG A 349 -66.43 -26.76 -5.94
CA ARG A 349 -67.72 -26.89 -5.22
C ARG A 349 -68.87 -26.15 -5.90
N TYR A 350 -68.57 -25.16 -6.76
CA TYR A 350 -69.56 -24.36 -7.48
C TYR A 350 -69.77 -24.82 -8.93
N LEU A 351 -69.25 -25.99 -9.34
CA LEU A 351 -69.55 -26.57 -10.65
C LEU A 351 -71.07 -26.70 -10.85
N THR A 352 -71.55 -26.41 -12.06
CA THR A 352 -72.98 -26.51 -12.38
C THR A 352 -73.47 -27.96 -12.21
N PRO A 353 -74.72 -28.20 -11.74
CA PRO A 353 -75.22 -29.56 -11.49
C PRO A 353 -75.22 -30.50 -12.69
N ASN A 354 -75.12 -29.97 -13.92
CA ASN A 354 -74.98 -30.76 -15.14
C ASN A 354 -73.57 -31.37 -15.32
N ILE A 355 -72.61 -31.17 -14.41
CA ILE A 355 -71.21 -31.58 -14.60
C ILE A 355 -70.70 -32.34 -13.37
N PRO A 356 -70.61 -33.68 -13.42
CA PRO A 356 -70.15 -34.48 -12.29
C PRO A 356 -68.63 -34.37 -12.16
N LEU A 357 -68.12 -34.31 -10.93
CA LEU A 357 -66.69 -34.26 -10.68
C LEU A 357 -66.03 -35.61 -11.04
N PRO A 358 -65.08 -35.68 -11.99
CA PRO A 358 -64.41 -36.94 -12.33
C PRO A 358 -63.63 -37.49 -11.14
N ILE A 359 -63.59 -38.82 -10.98
CA ILE A 359 -62.87 -39.52 -9.90
C ILE A 359 -61.39 -39.08 -9.82
N GLN A 360 -60.77 -38.86 -10.98
CA GLN A 360 -59.39 -38.36 -11.14
C GLN A 360 -59.16 -36.97 -10.52
N ILE A 361 -60.20 -36.12 -10.44
CA ILE A 361 -60.16 -34.81 -9.78
C ILE A 361 -60.58 -34.93 -8.31
N ALA A 362 -61.57 -35.77 -8.00
CA ALA A 362 -61.99 -36.03 -6.62
C ALA A 362 -60.82 -36.50 -5.72
N GLN A 363 -59.91 -37.33 -6.25
CA GLN A 363 -58.67 -37.74 -5.59
C GLN A 363 -57.71 -36.59 -5.23
N ILE A 364 -57.80 -35.44 -5.91
CA ILE A 364 -56.95 -34.25 -5.69
C ILE A 364 -57.62 -33.27 -4.71
N VAL A 365 -58.95 -33.32 -4.57
CA VAL A 365 -59.77 -32.30 -3.88
C VAL A 365 -60.27 -32.75 -2.50
N GLY A 366 -60.22 -34.05 -2.20
CA GLY A 366 -60.71 -34.61 -0.94
C GLY A 366 -60.03 -34.02 0.32
N PRO A 367 -60.73 -34.00 1.48
CA PRO A 367 -60.15 -33.55 2.74
C PRO A 367 -58.96 -34.44 3.11
N GLY A 368 -57.80 -33.83 3.40
CA GLY A 368 -56.54 -34.54 3.61
C GLY A 368 -55.74 -34.82 2.33
N SER A 369 -56.13 -34.29 1.16
CA SER A 369 -55.38 -34.40 -0.09
C SER A 369 -53.91 -33.97 0.07
N ALA A 370 -53.01 -34.84 -0.36
CA ALA A 370 -51.56 -34.63 -0.30
C ALA A 370 -51.03 -33.50 -1.23
N PHE A 371 -51.90 -32.88 -2.03
CA PHE A 371 -51.57 -31.80 -2.96
C PHE A 371 -51.99 -30.40 -2.46
N ILE A 372 -52.88 -30.31 -1.47
CA ILE A 372 -53.27 -29.02 -0.86
C ILE A 372 -52.04 -28.43 -0.15
N GLY A 373 -51.80 -27.15 -0.38
CA GLY A 373 -50.64 -26.42 0.12
C GLY A 373 -49.31 -26.77 -0.53
N ARG A 374 -49.29 -27.57 -1.62
CA ARG A 374 -48.05 -28.08 -2.23
C ARG A 374 -47.97 -27.85 -3.74
N ASP A 375 -46.79 -28.11 -4.28
CA ASP A 375 -46.55 -28.14 -5.71
C ASP A 375 -46.94 -29.51 -6.31
N ALA A 376 -47.97 -29.52 -7.15
CA ALA A 376 -48.43 -30.70 -7.88
C ALA A 376 -47.78 -30.82 -9.28
N THR A 377 -46.92 -29.89 -9.69
CA THR A 377 -46.32 -29.82 -11.04
C THR A 377 -45.64 -31.12 -11.44
N TYR A 378 -44.85 -31.73 -10.56
CA TYR A 378 -44.18 -33.00 -10.85
C TYR A 378 -45.20 -34.11 -11.14
N TRP A 379 -46.12 -34.38 -10.19
CA TRP A 379 -47.11 -35.46 -10.34
C TRP A 379 -48.02 -35.24 -11.54
N LEU A 380 -48.53 -34.03 -11.75
CA LEU A 380 -49.37 -33.68 -12.89
C LEU A 380 -48.60 -33.74 -14.23
N SER A 381 -47.27 -33.60 -14.24
CA SER A 381 -46.48 -33.70 -15.48
C SER A 381 -46.02 -35.12 -15.82
N THR A 382 -46.22 -36.11 -14.94
CA THR A 382 -45.71 -37.49 -15.13
C THR A 382 -46.27 -38.23 -16.35
N THR A 383 -47.49 -37.91 -16.81
CA THR A 383 -48.12 -38.56 -17.97
C THR A 383 -48.90 -37.56 -18.81
N ALA A 384 -49.11 -37.86 -20.11
CA ALA A 384 -49.83 -36.97 -21.02
C ALA A 384 -51.26 -36.63 -20.55
N ASP A 385 -51.99 -37.61 -19.99
CA ASP A 385 -53.34 -37.41 -19.46
C ASP A 385 -53.35 -36.53 -18.21
N ARG A 386 -52.42 -36.76 -17.27
CA ARG A 386 -52.25 -35.89 -16.09
C ARG A 386 -51.82 -34.47 -16.49
N LEU A 387 -51.01 -34.34 -17.53
CA LEU A 387 -50.56 -33.04 -18.04
C LEU A 387 -51.72 -32.28 -18.70
N LYS A 388 -52.61 -32.98 -19.41
CA LYS A 388 -53.87 -32.43 -19.91
C LYS A 388 -54.83 -32.06 -18.77
N LEU A 389 -54.89 -32.87 -17.71
CA LEU A 389 -55.66 -32.60 -16.50
C LEU A 389 -55.18 -31.32 -15.79
N GLY A 390 -53.87 -31.18 -15.55
CA GLY A 390 -53.27 -29.98 -14.95
C GLY A 390 -53.53 -28.71 -15.78
N LYS A 391 -53.47 -28.81 -17.12
CA LYS A 391 -53.86 -27.72 -18.03
C LYS A 391 -55.35 -27.38 -17.93
N CYS A 392 -56.24 -28.37 -17.87
CA CYS A 392 -57.68 -28.14 -17.63
C CYS A 392 -57.94 -27.44 -16.28
N LEU A 393 -57.32 -27.92 -15.19
CA LEU A 393 -57.43 -27.28 -13.88
C LEU A 393 -56.89 -25.83 -13.91
N THR A 394 -55.87 -25.54 -14.73
CA THR A 394 -55.35 -24.18 -14.93
C THR A 394 -56.33 -23.28 -15.69
N ASP A 395 -57.01 -23.79 -16.72
CA ASP A 395 -57.99 -23.05 -17.53
C ASP A 395 -59.19 -22.53 -16.69
N ILE A 396 -59.51 -23.21 -15.57
CA ILE A 396 -60.76 -22.99 -14.81
C ILE A 396 -60.56 -22.62 -13.32
N LEU A 397 -59.44 -22.97 -12.67
CA LEU A 397 -59.20 -22.73 -11.24
C LEU A 397 -58.10 -21.71 -10.93
N LYS A 398 -57.44 -21.13 -11.93
CA LYS A 398 -56.31 -20.21 -11.70
C LYS A 398 -56.75 -18.94 -10.97
N VAL A 399 -56.13 -18.70 -9.81
CA VAL A 399 -56.31 -17.49 -8.98
C VAL A 399 -55.09 -16.57 -8.96
N GLY A 400 -53.93 -17.05 -9.41
CA GLY A 400 -52.71 -16.25 -9.45
C GLY A 400 -51.49 -17.04 -9.93
N VAL A 401 -50.31 -16.54 -9.58
CA VAL A 401 -49.01 -17.18 -9.77
C VAL A 401 -48.27 -17.26 -8.44
N VAL A 402 -47.36 -18.23 -8.28
CA VAL A 402 -46.51 -18.32 -7.08
C VAL A 402 -45.33 -17.37 -7.21
N ASP A 403 -44.86 -16.79 -6.11
CA ASP A 403 -43.70 -15.90 -6.14
C ASP A 403 -42.39 -16.68 -6.38
N THR A 404 -42.01 -16.80 -7.65
CA THR A 404 -40.71 -17.30 -8.07
C THR A 404 -39.72 -16.14 -8.19
N ARG A 405 -38.56 -16.26 -7.52
CA ARG A 405 -37.32 -15.55 -7.93
C ARG A 405 -36.79 -16.20 -9.21
N SER A 406 -36.19 -15.43 -10.11
CA SER A 406 -35.50 -16.02 -11.26
C SER A 406 -34.19 -16.70 -10.82
N THR A 407 -33.75 -17.71 -11.58
CA THR A 407 -32.44 -18.34 -11.41
C THR A 407 -31.30 -17.33 -11.51
N GLY A 408 -31.49 -16.28 -12.33
CA GLY A 408 -30.60 -15.15 -12.42
C GLY A 408 -30.51 -14.34 -11.12
N CYS A 409 -31.64 -13.97 -10.51
CA CYS A 409 -31.61 -13.29 -9.21
C CYS A 409 -30.92 -14.13 -8.13
N LEU A 410 -31.16 -15.44 -8.11
CA LEU A 410 -30.47 -16.35 -7.19
C LEU A 410 -28.94 -16.36 -7.42
N LEU A 411 -28.48 -16.36 -8.67
CA LEU A 411 -27.06 -16.24 -9.00
C LEU A 411 -26.49 -14.88 -8.56
N SER A 412 -27.23 -13.79 -8.76
CA SER A 412 -26.83 -12.45 -8.30
C SER A 412 -26.71 -12.39 -6.78
N ASP A 413 -27.66 -12.96 -6.03
CA ASP A 413 -27.61 -13.06 -4.57
C ASP A 413 -26.38 -13.87 -4.12
N ILE A 414 -26.12 -15.02 -4.75
CA ILE A 414 -24.96 -15.88 -4.44
C ILE A 414 -23.64 -15.14 -4.68
N VAL A 415 -23.46 -14.47 -5.82
CA VAL A 415 -22.25 -13.69 -6.12
C VAL A 415 -22.08 -12.54 -5.12
N LEU A 416 -23.17 -11.87 -4.73
CA LEU A 416 -23.13 -10.81 -3.71
C LEU A 416 -22.70 -11.35 -2.34
N TYR A 417 -23.25 -12.48 -1.88
CA TYR A 417 -22.87 -13.06 -0.59
C TYR A 417 -21.44 -13.63 -0.58
N ILE A 418 -20.98 -14.25 -1.67
CA ILE A 418 -19.59 -14.74 -1.78
C ILE A 418 -18.59 -13.56 -1.78
N SER A 419 -18.83 -12.52 -2.59
CA SER A 419 -17.95 -11.34 -2.62
C SER A 419 -17.97 -10.57 -1.29
N LEU A 420 -19.13 -10.44 -0.65
CA LEU A 420 -19.26 -9.91 0.71
C LEU A 420 -18.40 -10.69 1.71
N ALA A 421 -18.47 -12.03 1.70
CA ALA A 421 -17.71 -12.88 2.60
C ALA A 421 -16.19 -12.77 2.37
N VAL A 422 -15.74 -12.70 1.11
CA VAL A 422 -14.31 -12.52 0.77
C VAL A 422 -13.81 -11.14 1.22
N ILE A 423 -14.54 -10.06 0.91
CA ILE A 423 -14.14 -8.69 1.27
C ILE A 423 -14.09 -8.53 2.79
N LEU A 424 -15.14 -8.96 3.51
CA LEU A 424 -15.15 -8.93 4.98
C LEU A 424 -14.05 -9.83 5.55
N GLY A 425 -13.83 -11.03 5.00
CA GLY A 425 -12.77 -11.93 5.42
C GLY A 425 -11.38 -11.29 5.37
N VAL A 426 -11.03 -10.63 4.26
CA VAL A 426 -9.75 -9.91 4.12
C VAL A 426 -9.64 -8.76 5.13
N VAL A 427 -10.72 -8.01 5.37
CA VAL A 427 -10.76 -6.91 6.34
C VAL A 427 -10.61 -7.42 7.78
N PHE A 428 -11.34 -8.48 8.17
CA PHE A 428 -11.23 -9.11 9.49
C PHE A 428 -9.84 -9.74 9.72
N ILE A 429 -9.25 -10.37 8.70
CA ILE A 429 -7.90 -10.93 8.79
C ILE A 429 -6.86 -9.82 8.97
N ARG A 430 -6.93 -8.72 8.19
CA ARG A 430 -6.06 -7.55 8.36
C ARG A 430 -6.16 -6.95 9.75
N PHE A 431 -7.38 -6.81 10.27
CA PHE A 431 -7.65 -6.35 11.64
C PHE A 431 -7.08 -7.27 12.71
N PHE A 432 -7.36 -8.58 12.64
CA PHE A 432 -6.89 -9.55 13.62
C PHE A 432 -5.36 -9.64 13.63
N LEU A 433 -4.73 -9.64 12.45
CA LEU A 433 -3.28 -9.65 12.32
C LEU A 433 -2.65 -8.36 12.85
N ALA A 434 -3.24 -7.19 12.61
CA ALA A 434 -2.77 -5.93 13.19
C ALA A 434 -2.91 -5.90 14.73
N LEU A 435 -3.99 -6.45 15.31
CA LEU A 435 -4.11 -6.65 16.76
C LEU A 435 -3.05 -7.61 17.29
N PHE A 436 -2.83 -8.74 16.60
CA PHE A 436 -1.83 -9.74 16.98
C PHE A 436 -0.41 -9.17 16.97
N PHE A 437 -0.03 -8.43 15.92
CA PHE A 437 1.24 -7.71 15.87
C PHE A 437 1.34 -6.69 17.03
N GLY A 438 0.29 -5.89 17.24
CA GLY A 438 0.23 -4.91 18.33
C GLY A 438 0.47 -5.53 19.71
N TRP A 439 -0.23 -6.61 20.06
CA TRP A 439 -0.18 -7.20 21.41
C TRP A 439 0.98 -8.18 21.64
N PHE A 440 1.40 -8.95 20.63
CA PHE A 440 2.36 -10.05 20.82
C PHE A 440 3.75 -9.80 20.19
N ILE A 441 3.87 -8.95 19.18
CA ILE A 441 5.14 -8.73 18.44
C ILE A 441 5.74 -7.34 18.74
N SER A 442 4.92 -6.30 18.77
CA SER A 442 5.35 -4.90 18.68
C SER A 442 6.19 -4.39 19.85
N TRP A 443 6.12 -5.02 21.02
CA TRP A 443 6.86 -4.64 22.23
C TRP A 443 8.22 -5.36 22.36
N ASN A 444 8.37 -6.51 21.70
CA ASN A 444 9.64 -7.24 21.64
C ASN A 444 10.55 -6.68 20.53
N LEU A 445 9.94 -6.27 19.40
CA LEU A 445 10.64 -5.51 18.35
C LEU A 445 11.20 -4.19 18.90
N GLY A 446 12.53 -4.08 18.91
CA GLY A 446 13.21 -2.88 19.39
C GLY A 446 13.25 -2.73 20.91
N SER A 447 13.06 -3.79 21.70
CA SER A 447 13.54 -3.82 23.10
C SER A 447 15.03 -3.47 23.14
N ILE A 448 15.45 -2.56 24.04
CA ILE A 448 16.87 -2.18 24.26
C ILE A 448 17.47 -2.97 25.43
N ARG A 449 16.63 -3.28 26.41
CA ARG A 449 16.91 -3.99 27.66
C ARG A 449 15.67 -4.80 28.06
N GLU A 450 15.74 -5.49 29.19
CA GLU A 450 14.53 -6.00 29.84
C GLU A 450 13.73 -4.81 30.40
N GLU A 451 12.62 -4.47 29.74
CA GLU A 451 11.74 -3.38 30.12
C GLU A 451 10.51 -3.95 30.85
N THR A 452 10.20 -3.45 32.05
CA THR A 452 8.96 -3.80 32.77
C THR A 452 7.74 -3.17 32.10
N ASP A 453 6.53 -3.66 32.39
CA ASP A 453 5.32 -3.01 31.87
C ASP A 453 5.10 -1.60 32.43
N GLU A 454 5.68 -1.27 33.59
CA GLU A 454 5.72 0.10 34.11
C GLU A 454 6.68 1.00 33.31
N ASP A 455 7.89 0.51 32.97
CA ASP A 455 8.81 1.21 32.06
C ASP A 455 8.13 1.50 30.71
N ARG A 456 7.48 0.49 30.12
CA ARG A 456 6.77 0.61 28.83
C ARG A 456 5.66 1.64 28.90
N LYS A 457 4.85 1.62 29.96
CA LYS A 457 3.76 2.60 30.17
C LYS A 457 4.30 4.01 30.41
N LYS A 458 5.39 4.16 31.17
CA LYS A 458 6.08 5.43 31.38
C LYS A 458 6.64 5.99 30.07
N ARG A 459 7.33 5.16 29.27
CA ARG A 459 7.83 5.53 27.93
C ARG A 459 6.68 5.93 27.01
N GLN A 460 5.58 5.17 26.98
CA GLN A 460 4.41 5.52 26.17
C GLN A 460 3.83 6.89 26.56
N ASN A 461 3.81 7.24 27.85
CA ASN A 461 3.40 8.57 28.30
C ASN A 461 4.40 9.66 27.86
N GLN A 462 5.71 9.45 27.99
CA GLN A 462 6.73 10.41 27.52
C GLN A 462 6.70 10.60 26.00
N VAL A 463 6.47 9.52 25.24
CA VAL A 463 6.26 9.56 23.78
C VAL A 463 4.98 10.32 23.43
N LEU A 464 3.92 10.24 24.23
CA LEU A 464 2.68 11.00 24.02
C LEU A 464 2.84 12.48 24.37
N GLU A 465 3.56 12.79 25.44
CA GLU A 465 3.92 14.16 25.83
C GLU A 465 4.76 14.80 24.72
N TRP A 466 5.84 14.14 24.29
CA TRP A 466 6.63 14.55 23.13
C TRP A 466 5.84 14.59 21.81
N GLU A 467 4.80 13.77 21.66
CA GLU A 467 3.90 13.79 20.50
C GLU A 467 2.95 14.99 20.52
N MET A 468 2.37 15.31 21.68
CA MET A 468 1.40 16.38 21.91
C MET A 468 2.04 17.76 22.10
N ASN A 469 3.31 17.83 22.48
CA ASN A 469 4.08 19.06 22.42
C ASN A 469 4.08 19.60 20.98
N ASN A 470 3.65 20.86 20.85
CA ASN A 470 3.37 21.50 19.57
C ASN A 470 4.64 21.79 18.76
N VAL A 471 4.43 22.34 17.56
CA VAL A 471 5.46 22.69 16.58
C VAL A 471 6.57 23.59 17.14
N GLU A 472 6.33 24.33 18.23
CA GLU A 472 7.32 25.14 18.95
C GLU A 472 8.56 24.35 19.43
N GLU A 473 8.47 23.02 19.59
CA GLU A 473 9.64 22.16 19.86
C GLU A 473 10.21 21.45 18.62
N MET A 474 9.56 21.51 17.46
CA MET A 474 10.16 21.08 16.17
C MET A 474 10.84 22.22 15.44
N HIS A 475 10.34 23.44 15.61
CA HIS A 475 10.63 24.58 14.77
C HIS A 475 10.93 25.79 15.64
N TYR A 476 12.10 26.34 15.36
CA TYR A 476 12.74 27.40 16.11
C TYR A 476 12.08 28.74 15.78
N ARG A 477 10.95 29.00 16.44
CA ARG A 477 10.15 30.24 16.43
C ARG A 477 10.39 31.12 15.21
N ARG A 478 9.67 30.84 14.11
CA ARG A 478 9.52 31.79 13.00
C ARG A 478 9.22 33.19 13.53
N THR A 479 10.13 34.13 13.31
CA THR A 479 9.84 35.56 13.40
C THR A 479 8.89 35.91 12.26
N ASN A 480 7.74 36.51 12.59
CA ASN A 480 6.74 36.94 11.60
C ASN A 480 7.23 38.19 10.84
N SER A 481 8.21 38.01 9.95
CA SER A 481 8.74 39.06 9.05
C SER A 481 8.12 38.98 7.64
N ILE A 482 6.79 38.81 7.58
CA ILE A 482 6.00 39.05 6.36
C ILE A 482 4.88 40.05 6.70
N VAL A 483 5.28 41.32 6.87
CA VAL A 483 4.34 42.44 6.69
C VAL A 483 4.18 42.60 5.19
N PHE A 484 3.06 42.14 4.65
CA PHE A 484 2.70 42.45 3.27
C PHE A 484 2.51 43.97 3.14
N PRO A 485 3.19 44.66 2.20
CA PRO A 485 2.79 45.98 1.79
C PRO A 485 1.34 45.93 1.32
N ARG A 486 0.49 46.81 1.86
CA ARG A 486 -0.82 47.09 1.25
C ARG A 486 -0.63 48.26 0.30
N ASP A 487 -0.93 48.04 -0.97
CA ASP A 487 -1.04 49.11 -1.94
C ASP A 487 -2.29 49.95 -1.61
N GLU A 488 -2.10 51.23 -1.28
CA GLU A 488 -3.11 52.27 -1.46
C GLU A 488 -2.49 53.42 -2.27
N PRO A 489 -3.30 54.15 -3.08
CA PRO A 489 -2.77 55.06 -4.10
C PRO A 489 -2.16 56.33 -3.51
N GLY A 490 -1.13 56.86 -4.18
CA GLY A 490 -0.27 57.91 -3.64
C GLY A 490 -0.79 59.35 -3.77
N ILE A 491 -0.12 60.23 -3.02
CA ILE A 491 -0.13 61.70 -3.09
C ILE A 491 1.34 62.16 -2.91
N ASP A 492 1.68 63.35 -3.43
CA ASP A 492 3.05 63.84 -3.64
C ASP A 492 3.90 64.11 -2.37
N PRO A 493 5.25 64.13 -2.50
CA PRO A 493 6.18 64.40 -1.41
C PRO A 493 6.50 65.89 -1.22
N SER A 494 6.44 66.38 0.02
CA SER A 494 7.08 67.67 0.38
C SER A 494 7.39 67.78 1.87
N ALA A 495 8.63 68.19 2.20
CA ALA A 495 9.07 68.84 3.44
C ALA A 495 8.85 68.09 4.79
N ASN A 496 9.51 68.45 5.90
CA ASN A 496 10.88 68.87 6.20
C ASN A 496 11.05 68.80 7.75
N GLU A 497 12.22 69.14 8.29
CA GLU A 497 12.43 69.59 9.68
C GLU A 497 12.27 68.59 10.87
N LEU A 498 13.45 68.16 11.36
CA LEU A 498 14.02 68.49 12.70
C LEU A 498 13.31 68.11 14.04
N ARG A 499 14.16 67.59 14.96
CA ARG A 499 14.19 67.81 16.44
C ARG A 499 13.09 67.15 17.31
N ASN A 500 13.29 66.88 18.62
CA ASN A 500 14.48 66.58 19.47
C ASN A 500 13.99 66.20 20.89
N ILE A 501 14.61 65.19 21.57
CA ILE A 501 14.99 65.18 23.02
C ILE A 501 13.84 65.20 24.09
N PRO A 502 13.95 64.63 25.33
CA PRO A 502 14.88 63.65 25.94
C PRO A 502 14.17 62.43 26.62
N GLU A 503 14.92 61.72 27.48
CA GLU A 503 14.55 60.77 28.56
C GLU A 503 13.62 61.42 29.66
N GLU A 504 13.14 60.78 30.75
CA GLU A 504 13.74 59.77 31.66
C GLU A 504 12.70 59.11 32.63
N ILE A 505 13.15 58.10 33.42
CA ILE A 505 12.67 57.69 34.77
C ILE A 505 11.30 56.97 34.99
N ALA A 506 11.42 55.67 35.31
CA ALA A 506 10.84 54.90 36.45
C ALA A 506 9.37 54.37 36.56
N MET A 507 9.33 53.14 37.14
CA MET A 507 8.32 52.48 37.99
C MET A 507 7.00 51.91 37.42
N ASN A 508 6.78 50.62 37.73
CA ASN A 508 5.49 49.92 37.66
C ASN A 508 4.50 50.50 38.70
N PRO A 509 3.18 50.39 38.45
CA PRO A 509 2.46 49.31 39.11
C PRO A 509 1.49 48.54 38.18
N SER A 510 1.19 47.29 38.55
CA SER A 510 0.22 46.43 37.87
C SER A 510 -1.20 46.58 38.44
N LEU A 511 -2.22 46.74 37.60
CA LEU A 511 -3.49 45.95 37.61
C LEU A 511 -4.53 46.50 36.59
N ALA A 512 -5.09 45.63 35.74
CA ALA A 512 -6.45 45.78 35.19
C ALA A 512 -6.95 44.45 34.60
N LEU A 513 -8.05 43.87 35.12
CA LEU A 513 -8.71 42.70 34.52
C LEU A 513 -10.17 42.55 35.01
N PRO A 514 -11.20 42.82 34.16
CA PRO A 514 -12.60 42.69 34.55
C PRO A 514 -13.18 41.28 34.29
N LYS A 515 -13.64 40.67 35.38
CA LYS A 515 -14.24 39.33 35.52
C LYS A 515 -15.61 39.19 34.82
N ASN A 516 -16.02 37.96 34.49
CA ASN A 516 -17.16 37.30 35.18
C ASN A 516 -17.33 35.81 34.81
N THR A 517 -18.21 35.06 35.51
CA THR A 517 -17.90 34.24 36.71
C THR A 517 -18.90 33.08 36.87
N LYS A 518 -18.66 32.21 37.88
CA LYS A 518 -19.55 31.20 38.53
C LYS A 518 -19.24 29.72 38.18
N HIS A 519 -19.29 28.75 39.11
CA HIS A 519 -19.50 28.78 40.57
C HIS A 519 -18.54 27.82 41.32
N ARG A 520 -18.31 28.07 42.62
CA ARG A 520 -17.50 27.24 43.56
C ARG A 520 -18.37 26.29 44.38
N PHE A 521 -17.74 25.27 44.97
CA PHE A 521 -17.93 24.95 46.39
C PHE A 521 -16.57 24.79 47.13
N PHE A 522 -16.58 24.54 48.44
CA PHE A 522 -15.58 24.91 49.46
C PHE A 522 -15.38 23.76 50.50
N PRO A 523 -14.57 23.86 51.62
CA PRO A 523 -13.30 24.57 51.86
C PRO A 523 -12.22 23.79 52.70
N SER A 524 -11.00 24.36 52.68
CA SER A 524 -9.86 24.33 53.64
C SER A 524 -9.92 23.66 55.04
N LYS A 525 -8.78 23.06 55.45
CA LYS A 525 -7.86 23.44 56.58
C LYS A 525 -6.90 22.26 56.88
N SER A 526 -5.67 22.34 57.41
CA SER A 526 -4.58 23.33 57.61
C SER A 526 -3.67 22.80 58.73
N ARG A 527 -2.32 22.80 58.59
CA ARG A 527 -1.28 23.07 59.64
C ARG A 527 0.08 22.37 59.41
N PHE A 528 1.14 23.18 59.46
CA PHE A 528 2.32 23.05 60.35
C PHE A 528 2.98 21.67 60.58
N THR A 529 4.20 21.46 60.07
CA THR A 529 5.44 21.36 60.90
C THR A 529 6.73 21.26 60.06
N GLN A 530 7.78 21.91 60.55
CA GLN A 530 9.21 21.60 60.35
C GLN A 530 9.69 20.85 61.64
N PRO A 531 10.93 20.29 61.80
CA PRO A 531 12.19 20.77 61.20
C PRO A 531 13.33 19.76 60.89
N GLN A 532 14.44 20.32 60.38
CA GLN A 532 15.86 20.00 60.66
C GLN A 532 16.56 18.72 60.14
N SER A 533 17.84 18.95 59.79
CA SER A 533 18.91 17.98 59.56
C SER A 533 20.22 18.50 60.20
N PRO A 534 21.06 17.67 60.84
CA PRO A 534 22.30 18.12 61.51
C PRO A 534 23.54 18.15 60.58
N ARG A 535 24.60 18.85 61.03
CA ARG A 535 25.93 18.95 60.40
C ARG A 535 27.05 18.40 61.31
N SER A 536 27.98 17.64 60.73
CA SER A 536 29.45 17.79 60.89
C SER A 536 30.11 17.00 59.73
N MET A 537 31.21 17.39 59.07
CA MET A 537 32.41 18.18 59.39
C MET A 537 33.54 17.38 60.05
N TYR A 538 34.50 16.95 59.21
CA TYR A 538 35.88 16.60 59.59
C TYR A 538 36.84 16.81 58.41
N SER A 539 38.11 17.09 58.70
CA SER A 539 39.24 17.21 57.75
C SER A 539 40.53 16.91 58.52
N PRO A 540 41.56 16.31 57.88
CA PRO A 540 42.83 17.05 57.84
C PRO A 540 43.71 16.83 56.58
N ASN A 541 44.13 17.95 55.99
CA ASN A 541 45.52 18.34 55.60
C ASN A 541 46.52 17.40 54.87
N HIS A 542 47.25 18.05 53.93
CA HIS A 542 48.65 17.81 53.49
C HIS A 542 48.99 16.50 52.71
N SER A 543 49.87 16.49 51.68
CA SER A 543 50.60 17.55 50.97
C SER A 543 51.38 17.01 49.73
N ARG A 544 52.03 17.92 48.98
CA ARG A 544 53.15 17.75 48.04
C ARG A 544 52.89 17.17 46.63
N ALA A 545 53.34 17.95 45.65
CA ALA A 545 53.78 17.49 44.34
C ALA A 545 55.32 17.51 44.27
N PHE A 546 55.90 16.48 43.66
CA PHE A 546 57.29 16.28 43.19
C PHE A 546 57.23 14.95 42.38
N GLY A 547 58.08 14.62 41.41
CA GLY A 547 59.21 15.30 40.77
C GLY A 547 59.93 14.30 39.85
N SER A 548 60.52 14.74 38.75
CA SER A 548 61.17 13.87 37.74
C SER A 548 62.63 13.51 38.08
N MET A 549 63.10 12.31 37.70
CA MET A 549 64.45 11.99 37.19
C MET A 549 64.38 10.67 36.37
N LEU A 550 64.75 10.62 35.08
CA LEU A 550 66.10 10.42 34.46
C LEU A 550 66.63 8.97 34.63
N PHE A 551 67.28 8.29 33.67
CA PHE A 551 68.21 8.63 32.54
C PHE A 551 68.04 7.61 31.37
N ALA A 552 68.59 7.69 30.14
CA ALA A 552 69.42 8.68 29.40
C ALA A 552 69.40 8.41 27.86
N ASP A 553 70.11 9.27 27.10
CA ASP A 553 70.73 9.10 25.76
C ASP A 553 69.89 8.99 24.47
N ASP A 554 69.60 10.18 23.93
CA ASP A 554 70.00 10.66 22.60
C ASP A 554 70.01 9.71 21.38
N HIS A 555 69.04 9.93 20.48
CA HIS A 555 69.33 10.08 19.05
C HIS A 555 68.24 10.90 18.34
N THR A 556 68.63 11.64 17.29
CA THR A 556 67.69 12.43 16.47
C THR A 556 66.78 11.52 15.62
N VAL A 557 65.47 11.58 15.86
CA VAL A 557 64.46 10.87 15.06
C VAL A 557 63.47 11.86 14.46
N GLU A 558 63.20 11.71 13.17
CA GLU A 558 62.24 12.54 12.41
C GLU A 558 60.80 12.37 12.92
N THR A 559 59.92 13.33 12.59
CA THR A 559 58.50 13.33 12.97
C THR A 559 57.69 12.24 12.25
N ALA A 560 57.84 11.00 12.71
CA ALA A 560 57.11 9.84 12.24
C ALA A 560 55.59 10.02 12.43
N SER A 561 54.87 10.20 11.33
CA SER A 561 53.40 10.22 11.32
C SER A 561 52.86 8.83 11.68
N PRO A 562 51.78 8.70 12.50
CA PRO A 562 51.27 7.39 12.89
C PRO A 562 50.83 6.57 11.67
N HIS A 563 51.41 5.38 11.53
CA HIS A 563 51.12 4.46 10.42
C HIS A 563 49.67 3.98 10.46
N ILE A 564 48.81 4.58 9.62
CA ILE A 564 47.52 4.00 9.28
C ILE A 564 47.77 2.69 8.49
N PRO A 565 47.03 1.59 8.74
CA PRO A 565 47.11 0.39 7.92
C PRO A 565 46.49 0.65 6.52
N TYR A 566 47.31 1.17 5.60
CA TYR A 566 46.88 1.71 4.30
C TYR A 566 46.57 0.66 3.21
N THR A 567 46.41 -0.62 3.54
CA THR A 567 46.00 -1.66 2.57
C THR A 567 44.49 -1.90 2.65
N LEU A 568 43.75 -1.41 1.65
CA LEU A 568 42.36 -1.91 1.44
C LEU A 568 42.41 -3.36 0.92
N SER A 569 43.53 -3.75 0.29
CA SER A 569 43.76 -5.04 -0.36
C SER A 569 44.33 -6.15 0.54
N THR A 570 43.81 -6.36 1.75
CA THR A 570 44.12 -7.56 2.57
C THR A 570 42.88 -8.33 3.02
N ARG A 571 41.99 -8.61 2.06
CA ARG A 571 40.67 -9.29 2.20
C ARG A 571 39.71 -8.55 3.13
N PHE A 572 38.57 -8.08 2.58
CA PHE A 572 37.47 -7.51 3.37
C PHE A 572 37.10 -8.37 4.59
N TYR A 573 37.11 -9.70 4.42
CA TYR A 573 36.89 -10.72 5.45
C TYR A 573 37.82 -10.63 6.68
N LYS A 574 39.08 -10.21 6.55
CA LYS A 574 40.00 -10.06 7.70
C LYS A 574 39.52 -9.01 8.70
N ASN A 575 38.82 -7.98 8.22
CA ASN A 575 38.21 -6.98 9.11
C ASN A 575 37.08 -7.59 9.98
N PHE A 576 36.63 -8.81 9.69
CA PHE A 576 35.56 -9.51 10.40
C PHE A 576 36.03 -10.81 11.07
N GLU A 577 37.34 -11.14 11.01
CA GLU A 577 37.92 -12.27 11.75
C GLU A 577 37.90 -11.96 13.27
N PRO A 578 37.40 -12.87 14.14
CA PRO A 578 37.38 -12.68 15.59
C PRO A 578 38.75 -13.00 16.21
N SER A 579 39.79 -12.26 15.81
CA SER A 579 41.17 -12.50 16.25
C SER A 579 41.60 -11.58 17.42
N LEU A 580 41.60 -12.16 18.63
CA LEU A 580 42.01 -11.55 19.92
C LEU A 580 41.15 -10.37 20.43
N PRO A 581 41.12 -10.14 21.76
CA PRO A 581 40.41 -9.00 22.36
C PRO A 581 41.15 -7.68 22.07
N THR A 582 40.83 -7.06 20.95
CA THR A 582 41.27 -5.70 20.62
C THR A 582 40.64 -4.66 21.56
N ALA A 583 41.20 -3.44 21.58
CA ALA A 583 40.62 -2.32 22.34
C ALA A 583 39.16 -2.02 21.95
N GLU A 584 38.77 -2.35 20.71
CA GLU A 584 37.38 -2.30 20.24
C GLU A 584 36.46 -3.28 20.99
N SER A 585 36.91 -4.50 21.28
CA SER A 585 36.14 -5.45 22.11
C SER A 585 35.93 -4.92 23.53
N ALA A 586 36.97 -4.32 24.13
CA ALA A 586 36.86 -3.69 25.44
C ALA A 586 35.91 -2.48 25.44
N ALA A 587 36.01 -1.60 24.42
CA ALA A 587 35.11 -0.47 24.24
C ALA A 587 33.65 -0.92 24.04
N ASN A 588 33.41 -2.01 23.32
CA ASN A 588 32.07 -2.57 23.12
C ASN A 588 31.48 -3.11 24.42
N ILE A 589 32.28 -3.83 25.22
CA ILE A 589 31.86 -4.32 26.55
C ILE A 589 31.57 -3.14 27.50
N GLN A 590 32.42 -2.09 27.48
CA GLN A 590 32.23 -0.88 28.28
C GLN A 590 30.94 -0.15 27.89
N ALA A 591 30.76 0.19 26.61
CA ALA A 591 29.59 0.92 26.14
C ALA A 591 28.29 0.11 26.32
N LYS A 592 28.32 -1.21 26.12
CA LYS A 592 27.17 -2.11 26.37
C LYS A 592 26.77 -2.11 27.86
N LYS A 593 27.74 -2.01 28.78
CA LYS A 593 27.52 -1.90 30.23
C LYS A 593 27.05 -0.51 30.65
N GLU A 594 27.62 0.54 30.08
CA GLU A 594 27.32 1.95 30.35
C GLU A 594 25.88 2.32 29.95
N TYR A 595 25.47 1.93 28.74
CA TYR A 595 24.11 2.17 28.21
C TYR A 595 23.10 1.06 28.60
N ASN A 596 23.55 0.02 29.31
CA ASN A 596 22.77 -1.15 29.73
C ASN A 596 21.98 -1.82 28.58
N PHE A 597 22.69 -2.16 27.49
CA PHE A 597 22.11 -2.78 26.30
C PHE A 597 22.20 -4.32 26.36
N ASN A 598 21.10 -5.01 26.02
CA ASN A 598 21.08 -6.47 25.92
C ASN A 598 21.35 -7.01 24.50
N PHE A 599 21.86 -6.19 23.59
CA PHE A 599 22.21 -6.52 22.21
C PHE A 599 23.64 -6.06 21.87
N ASP A 600 24.20 -6.50 20.74
CA ASP A 600 25.56 -6.16 20.34
C ASP A 600 25.58 -4.92 19.43
N LEU A 601 26.53 -4.02 19.68
CA LEU A 601 26.68 -2.75 18.99
C LEU A 601 27.10 -2.95 17.53
N ILE A 602 26.50 -2.16 16.63
CA ILE A 602 26.80 -2.14 15.19
C ILE A 602 27.15 -0.71 14.76
N HIS A 603 28.26 -0.58 14.03
CA HIS A 603 28.68 0.69 13.43
C HIS A 603 27.69 1.12 12.34
N THR A 604 27.06 2.29 12.54
CA THR A 604 25.95 2.79 11.72
C THR A 604 26.25 4.15 11.11
N LEU A 605 26.02 4.29 9.81
CA LEU A 605 26.01 5.59 9.13
C LEU A 605 24.64 6.25 9.29
N MET A 606 24.59 7.50 9.75
CA MET A 606 23.38 8.32 9.79
C MET A 606 23.39 9.26 8.60
N VAL A 607 22.69 8.86 7.54
CA VAL A 607 22.71 9.50 6.22
C VAL A 607 21.56 10.50 6.11
N VAL A 608 21.88 11.75 5.81
CA VAL A 608 20.90 12.81 5.57
C VAL A 608 21.15 13.42 4.20
N THR A 609 20.15 13.39 3.33
CA THR A 609 20.22 14.01 1.99
C THR A 609 19.53 15.37 2.01
N CYS A 610 20.28 16.42 1.73
CA CYS A 610 19.80 17.81 1.73
C CYS A 610 19.72 18.33 0.29
N TYR A 611 18.78 19.23 0.00
CA TYR A 611 18.63 19.90 -1.29
C TYR A 611 18.40 21.40 -1.13
N SER A 612 17.40 21.83 -0.37
CA SER A 612 17.04 23.27 -0.26
C SER A 612 16.47 23.63 1.10
N GLU A 613 16.82 22.88 2.14
CA GLU A 613 16.32 23.06 3.51
C GLU A 613 17.04 24.23 4.19
N GLY A 614 16.31 24.95 5.04
CA GLY A 614 16.85 26.04 5.85
C GLY A 614 17.49 25.55 7.15
N GLU A 615 18.19 26.47 7.82
CA GLU A 615 18.95 26.18 9.05
C GLU A 615 18.10 25.53 10.14
N GLU A 616 16.85 25.97 10.30
CA GLU A 616 15.87 25.43 11.25
C GLU A 616 15.63 23.92 11.09
N GLY A 617 15.28 23.46 9.88
CA GLY A 617 14.96 22.04 9.63
C GLY A 617 16.20 21.13 9.72
N LEU A 618 17.33 21.63 9.20
CA LEU A 618 18.63 20.97 9.29
C LEU A 618 19.06 20.80 10.74
N ARG A 619 19.00 21.87 11.54
CA ARG A 619 19.36 21.86 12.97
C ARG A 619 18.48 20.87 13.74
N THR A 620 17.16 20.93 13.59
CA THR A 620 16.21 20.00 14.21
C THR A 620 16.52 18.53 13.88
N THR A 621 16.87 18.23 12.62
CA THR A 621 17.23 16.88 12.19
C THR A 621 18.57 16.44 12.80
N LEU A 622 19.63 17.25 12.65
CA LEU A 622 20.99 16.89 13.04
C LEU A 622 21.19 16.86 14.57
N ASP A 623 20.61 17.79 15.32
CA ASP A 623 20.62 17.73 16.79
C ASP A 623 19.89 16.48 17.30
N SER A 624 18.76 16.10 16.68
CA SER A 624 18.03 14.89 17.07
C SER A 624 18.81 13.59 16.80
N LEU A 625 19.61 13.57 15.71
CA LEU A 625 20.48 12.44 15.38
C LEU A 625 21.73 12.37 16.26
N ALA A 626 22.38 13.50 16.52
CA ALA A 626 23.57 13.56 17.37
C ALA A 626 23.25 13.12 18.81
N ASN A 627 22.10 13.57 19.34
CA ASN A 627 21.62 13.29 20.69
C ASN A 627 20.82 11.99 20.85
N THR A 628 20.94 11.06 19.89
CA THR A 628 20.40 9.70 20.05
C THR A 628 21.05 8.96 21.21
N ASP A 629 20.28 8.11 21.91
CA ASP A 629 20.73 7.26 23.02
C ASP A 629 21.54 6.06 22.51
N TYR A 630 22.64 6.34 21.81
CA TYR A 630 23.51 5.35 21.19
C TYR A 630 24.95 5.89 21.11
N PRO A 631 26.00 5.09 21.39
CA PRO A 631 27.37 5.60 21.52
C PRO A 631 27.91 6.34 20.29
N SER A 632 28.57 7.48 20.53
CA SER A 632 29.27 8.27 19.50
C SER A 632 30.39 7.50 18.79
N SER A 633 30.97 6.48 19.43
CA SER A 633 31.95 5.57 18.82
C SER A 633 31.37 4.72 17.69
N HIS A 634 30.05 4.48 17.70
CA HIS A 634 29.37 3.57 16.76
C HIS A 634 28.45 4.29 15.76
N LYS A 635 28.40 5.63 15.76
CA LYS A 635 27.57 6.42 14.84
C LYS A 635 28.34 7.58 14.20
N MET A 636 28.14 7.79 12.90
CA MET A 636 28.72 8.91 12.15
C MET A 636 27.65 9.57 11.29
N LEU A 637 27.60 10.90 11.29
CA LEU A 637 26.77 11.68 10.38
C LEU A 637 27.41 11.72 8.98
N LEU A 638 26.66 11.34 7.96
CA LEU A 638 27.04 11.47 6.55
C LEU A 638 26.00 12.33 5.83
N ILE A 639 26.30 13.61 5.66
CA ILE A 639 25.39 14.57 5.03
C ILE A 639 25.74 14.70 3.55
N ILE A 640 24.75 14.64 2.66
CA ILE A 640 24.96 14.74 1.22
C ILE A 640 24.06 15.84 0.66
N CYS A 641 24.67 17.00 0.35
CA CYS A 641 23.99 18.15 -0.22
C CYS A 641 23.95 18.04 -1.75
N ASP A 642 22.74 17.94 -2.29
CA ASP A 642 22.45 17.70 -3.70
C ASP A 642 22.53 18.98 -4.55
N GLY A 643 23.72 19.54 -4.64
CA GLY A 643 24.03 20.76 -5.40
C GLY A 643 24.21 21.99 -4.50
N ILE A 644 24.62 23.10 -5.12
CA ILE A 644 24.72 24.41 -4.46
C ILE A 644 23.41 25.17 -4.70
N ILE A 645 22.50 25.11 -3.72
CA ILE A 645 21.11 25.57 -3.83
C ILE A 645 20.76 26.45 -2.63
N THR A 646 20.06 27.55 -2.87
CA THR A 646 19.44 28.40 -1.84
C THR A 646 17.93 28.20 -1.86
N GLY A 647 17.37 27.65 -0.79
CA GLY A 647 15.91 27.54 -0.64
C GLY A 647 15.26 28.91 -0.42
N SER A 648 14.08 29.13 -0.99
CA SER A 648 13.34 30.39 -0.91
C SER A 648 13.21 30.91 0.54
N GLY A 649 13.79 32.07 0.84
CA GLY A 649 13.79 32.70 2.16
C GLY A 649 15.03 32.44 3.02
N ASN A 650 16.01 31.66 2.55
CA ASN A 650 17.30 31.51 3.22
C ASN A 650 18.33 32.52 2.71
N SER A 651 19.19 33.03 3.59
CA SER A 651 20.28 33.95 3.24
C SER A 651 21.60 33.28 2.85
N LYS A 652 21.64 31.94 2.86
CA LYS A 652 22.81 31.09 2.58
C LYS A 652 22.36 29.85 1.80
N SER A 653 23.28 29.23 1.05
CA SER A 653 22.99 27.95 0.41
C SER A 653 22.88 26.83 1.47
N THR A 654 22.07 25.81 1.19
CA THR A 654 21.93 24.63 2.07
C THR A 654 23.28 23.96 2.41
N PRO A 655 24.25 23.82 1.47
CA PRO A 655 25.63 23.46 1.82
C PRO A 655 26.32 24.35 2.85
N ASP A 656 26.25 25.68 2.69
CA ASP A 656 26.94 26.61 3.60
C ASP A 656 26.34 26.57 5.00
N ILE A 657 25.02 26.35 5.10
CA ILE A 657 24.30 26.14 6.35
C ILE A 657 24.75 24.85 7.04
N VAL A 658 24.88 23.73 6.32
CA VAL A 658 25.43 22.48 6.89
C VAL A 658 26.88 22.67 7.37
N LEU A 659 27.66 23.52 6.70
CA LEU A 659 29.06 23.80 7.07
C LEU A 659 29.22 24.74 8.29
N THR A 660 28.20 25.49 8.73
CA THR A 660 28.24 26.19 10.03
C THR A 660 28.02 25.24 11.21
N MET A 661 27.41 24.08 10.97
CA MET A 661 27.15 23.02 11.95
C MET A 661 28.31 22.02 12.10
N MET A 662 29.51 22.35 11.59
CA MET A 662 30.72 21.54 11.69
C MET A 662 31.87 22.31 12.34
N LYS A 663 32.50 21.68 13.35
CA LYS A 663 33.75 22.12 14.02
C LYS A 663 34.86 21.09 13.82
N ASP A 664 36.06 21.39 14.33
CA ASP A 664 37.23 20.48 14.32
C ASP A 664 37.57 19.96 12.90
N ASP A 665 37.58 20.85 11.90
CA ASP A 665 37.74 20.50 10.48
C ASP A 665 39.10 19.82 10.19
N LEU A 666 39.09 18.60 9.64
CA LEU A 666 40.31 17.84 9.27
C LEU A 666 41.13 18.50 8.16
N ILE A 667 40.46 19.29 7.32
CA ILE A 667 41.05 20.11 6.27
C ILE A 667 40.30 21.45 6.32
N PRO A 668 40.99 22.60 6.47
CA PRO A 668 40.37 23.92 6.46
C PRO A 668 39.42 24.10 5.26
N LYS A 669 38.23 24.65 5.49
CA LYS A 669 37.11 24.67 4.52
C LYS A 669 37.46 25.38 3.20
N ASP A 670 38.42 26.30 3.21
CA ASP A 670 39.01 26.98 2.05
C ASP A 670 39.88 26.07 1.16
N LYS A 671 40.47 25.01 1.73
CA LYS A 671 41.43 24.11 1.08
C LYS A 671 40.78 22.83 0.53
N VAL A 672 39.48 22.64 0.77
CA VAL A 672 38.71 21.48 0.30
C VAL A 672 38.40 21.59 -1.20
N LYS A 673 38.90 20.62 -1.97
CA LYS A 673 38.82 20.58 -3.42
C LYS A 673 37.59 19.82 -3.94
N PRO A 674 37.07 20.18 -5.13
CA PRO A 674 36.08 19.37 -5.83
C PRO A 674 36.74 18.17 -6.52
N TYR A 675 36.14 16.99 -6.41
CA TYR A 675 36.65 15.73 -6.95
C TYR A 675 35.64 15.10 -7.93
N SER A 676 36.11 14.57 -9.05
CA SER A 676 35.29 13.97 -10.11
C SER A 676 34.59 12.67 -9.67
N TYR A 677 33.33 12.50 -10.06
CA TYR A 677 32.59 11.24 -9.99
C TYR A 677 31.61 11.05 -11.17
N VAL A 678 31.14 9.80 -11.35
CA VAL A 678 30.10 9.45 -12.33
C VAL A 678 28.73 9.59 -11.67
N ALA A 679 27.89 10.48 -12.21
CA ALA A 679 26.57 10.79 -11.67
C ALA A 679 25.42 10.11 -12.45
N ILE A 680 24.29 9.98 -11.77
CA ILE A 680 22.99 9.58 -12.32
C ILE A 680 22.41 10.76 -13.12
N SER A 681 22.69 10.75 -14.43
CA SER A 681 22.24 11.76 -15.39
C SER A 681 22.38 11.28 -16.84
N ASP A 682 22.08 12.15 -17.80
CA ASP A 682 22.27 11.94 -19.24
C ASP A 682 23.26 12.97 -19.82
N GLY A 683 23.87 12.66 -20.96
CA GLY A 683 24.79 13.56 -21.67
C GLY A 683 26.02 13.98 -20.85
N VAL A 684 26.49 15.22 -21.03
CA VAL A 684 27.68 15.75 -20.31
C VAL A 684 27.47 15.72 -18.79
N LYS A 685 26.23 15.90 -18.31
CA LYS A 685 25.89 15.99 -16.89
C LYS A 685 26.11 14.68 -16.10
N ARG A 686 26.48 13.59 -16.77
CA ARG A 686 27.02 12.37 -16.14
C ARG A 686 28.39 12.56 -15.51
N HIS A 687 29.19 13.53 -15.95
CA HIS A 687 30.33 14.01 -15.17
C HIS A 687 29.82 15.04 -14.16
N ASN A 688 30.10 14.82 -12.88
CA ASN A 688 29.84 15.78 -11.82
C ASN A 688 31.07 15.83 -10.88
N LYS A 689 31.17 16.89 -10.08
CA LYS A 689 32.17 17.00 -9.01
C LYS A 689 31.50 17.25 -7.67
N ALA A 690 32.12 16.75 -6.60
CA ALA A 690 31.71 17.02 -5.24
C ALA A 690 32.91 17.29 -4.32
N LYS A 691 32.71 18.12 -3.30
CA LYS A 691 33.67 18.41 -2.23
C LYS A 691 33.39 17.50 -1.02
N VAL A 692 34.44 17.02 -0.35
CA VAL A 692 34.32 16.22 0.88
C VAL A 692 34.92 16.99 2.05
N TYR A 693 34.06 17.38 2.99
CA TYR A 693 34.41 17.99 4.26
C TYR A 693 34.30 16.95 5.38
N ALA A 694 35.18 17.03 6.39
CA ALA A 694 35.17 16.10 7.52
C ALA A 694 35.60 16.82 8.79
N GLY A 695 34.90 16.53 9.89
CA GLY A 695 35.08 17.16 11.18
C GLY A 695 34.09 16.57 12.19
N TYR A 696 33.69 17.35 13.17
CA TYR A 696 32.77 16.94 14.22
C TYR A 696 31.56 17.86 14.27
N TYR A 697 30.41 17.33 14.72
CA TYR A 697 29.19 18.11 14.78
C TYR A 697 29.29 19.28 15.78
N LYS A 698 28.78 20.46 15.39
CA LYS A 698 28.74 21.68 16.22
C LYS A 698 27.29 21.96 16.67
N TYR A 699 27.00 21.58 17.91
CA TYR A 699 25.81 22.00 18.64
C TYR A 699 25.69 23.53 18.74
N ASN A 700 24.49 24.01 19.06
CA ASN A 700 24.23 25.42 19.30
C ASN A 700 24.81 25.90 20.66
N THR A 701 25.18 27.18 20.75
CA THR A 701 25.65 27.85 21.98
C THR A 701 24.66 28.96 22.40
N ASP A 702 24.65 29.34 23.68
CA ASP A 702 23.65 30.28 24.23
C ASP A 702 23.68 31.66 23.53
N GLU A 703 24.86 32.05 23.02
CA GLU A 703 25.09 33.25 22.21
C GLU A 703 24.17 33.36 20.97
N ASP A 704 23.78 32.23 20.37
CA ASP A 704 23.07 32.22 19.08
C ASP A 704 21.58 32.62 19.22
N GLY A 705 21.04 32.56 20.45
CA GLY A 705 19.75 33.12 20.92
C GLY A 705 18.45 32.61 20.29
N ARG A 706 18.53 32.04 19.09
CA ARG A 706 17.41 31.59 18.24
C ARG A 706 17.03 30.14 18.47
N PHE A 707 17.97 29.35 18.98
CA PHE A 707 17.89 27.90 19.05
C PHE A 707 18.17 27.41 20.48
N PRO A 708 17.22 26.77 21.19
CA PRO A 708 17.49 26.00 22.41
C PRO A 708 18.79 25.20 22.36
N VAL A 709 19.62 25.44 23.37
CA VAL A 709 20.91 24.76 23.56
C VAL A 709 20.69 23.40 24.19
N ILE A 710 21.42 22.40 23.71
CA ILE A 710 21.46 21.09 24.33
C ILE A 710 22.46 21.13 25.49
N PRO A 711 22.04 20.79 26.73
CA PRO A 711 22.93 20.78 27.90
C PRO A 711 24.21 19.98 27.65
N GLU A 712 25.35 20.48 28.13
CA GLU A 712 26.67 19.91 27.84
C GLU A 712 26.81 18.45 28.29
N ASP A 713 26.10 18.03 29.35
CA ASP A 713 26.01 16.64 29.82
C ASP A 713 25.43 15.66 28.78
N LYS A 714 24.75 16.17 27.74
CA LYS A 714 24.11 15.38 26.67
C LYS A 714 24.81 15.55 25.32
N GLN A 715 25.75 16.49 25.20
CA GLN A 715 26.45 16.75 23.95
C GLN A 715 27.48 15.64 23.66
N GLN A 716 27.18 14.80 22.67
CA GLN A 716 28.08 13.73 22.23
C GLN A 716 29.04 14.24 21.15
N ARG A 717 30.33 13.89 21.23
CA ARG A 717 31.32 14.23 20.19
C ARG A 717 31.14 13.33 18.95
N VAL A 718 30.12 13.62 18.14
CA VAL A 718 29.74 12.81 16.97
C VAL A 718 30.59 13.17 15.73
N PRO A 719 31.26 12.18 15.10
CA PRO A 719 31.91 12.33 13.80
C PRO A 719 30.94 12.76 12.69
N MET A 720 31.37 13.72 11.84
CA MET A 720 30.56 14.28 10.75
C MET A 720 31.36 14.37 9.44
N VAL A 721 30.82 13.82 8.35
CA VAL A 721 31.32 13.97 6.98
C VAL A 721 30.23 14.61 6.12
N VAL A 722 30.59 15.61 5.33
CA VAL A 722 29.67 16.35 4.44
C VAL A 722 30.18 16.27 3.01
N VAL A 723 29.35 15.73 2.13
CA VAL A 723 29.59 15.68 0.67
C VAL A 723 28.73 16.75 0.01
N VAL A 724 29.37 17.76 -0.60
CA VAL A 724 28.68 18.84 -1.32
C VAL A 724 28.87 18.64 -2.82
N LYS A 725 27.83 18.25 -3.55
CA LYS A 725 27.88 18.26 -5.02
C LYS A 725 27.95 19.70 -5.49
N CYS A 726 28.82 19.99 -6.46
CA CYS A 726 29.09 21.37 -6.89
C CYS A 726 29.11 21.57 -8.40
N GLY A 727 29.01 20.50 -9.20
CA GLY A 727 29.04 20.59 -10.65
C GLY A 727 30.45 20.63 -11.22
N THR A 728 30.55 20.48 -12.53
CA THR A 728 31.76 20.88 -13.27
C THR A 728 31.96 22.40 -13.23
N GLU A 729 33.16 22.89 -13.58
CA GLU A 729 33.46 24.33 -13.65
C GLU A 729 32.55 25.08 -14.65
N MET A 730 31.97 24.35 -15.62
CA MET A 730 30.97 24.87 -16.55
C MET A 730 29.60 25.06 -15.90
N GLU A 731 29.19 24.12 -15.03
CA GLU A 731 27.91 24.19 -14.28
C GLU A 731 27.90 25.24 -13.19
N ALA A 732 29.06 25.78 -12.78
CA ALA A 732 29.17 26.75 -11.69
C ALA A 732 28.41 28.08 -11.91
N LYS A 733 27.89 28.31 -13.12
CA LYS A 733 27.01 29.45 -13.49
C LYS A 733 25.55 29.05 -13.77
N GLU A 734 25.21 27.77 -13.70
CA GLU A 734 23.82 27.31 -13.83
C GLU A 734 22.98 27.64 -12.59
N LYS A 735 21.65 27.61 -12.73
CA LYS A 735 20.72 27.82 -11.61
C LYS A 735 20.76 26.73 -10.52
N LYS A 736 21.38 25.57 -10.80
CA LYS A 736 21.44 24.41 -9.89
C LYS A 736 22.77 23.62 -9.98
N PRO A 737 23.94 24.22 -9.69
CA PRO A 737 25.24 23.58 -9.92
C PRO A 737 25.36 22.23 -9.19
N GLY A 738 25.64 21.16 -9.94
CA GLY A 738 25.89 19.82 -9.39
C GLY A 738 24.67 19.06 -8.86
N ASN A 739 23.46 19.61 -8.95
CA ASN A 739 22.23 18.93 -8.54
C ASN A 739 21.91 17.72 -9.44
N ARG A 740 21.60 16.56 -8.86
CA ARG A 740 21.32 15.28 -9.57
C ARG A 740 20.23 14.41 -8.92
N GLY A 741 19.63 14.84 -7.80
CA GLY A 741 18.55 14.15 -7.10
C GLY A 741 18.98 13.31 -5.89
N LYS A 742 18.03 13.02 -5.00
CA LYS A 742 18.21 12.15 -3.82
C LYS A 742 18.71 10.74 -4.18
N ARG A 743 18.26 10.18 -5.32
CA ARG A 743 18.76 8.90 -5.86
C ARG A 743 20.27 8.90 -6.12
N ASP A 744 20.80 9.96 -6.75
CA ASP A 744 22.24 10.13 -6.96
C ASP A 744 22.99 10.26 -5.63
N SER A 745 22.42 10.99 -4.65
CA SER A 745 23.01 11.11 -3.31
C SER A 745 23.12 9.77 -2.58
N GLN A 746 22.07 8.92 -2.63
CA GLN A 746 22.10 7.57 -2.08
C GLN A 746 23.14 6.69 -2.80
N VAL A 747 23.24 6.81 -4.13
CA VAL A 747 24.16 6.00 -4.94
C VAL A 747 25.64 6.34 -4.74
N ILE A 748 25.99 7.57 -4.35
CA ILE A 748 27.37 7.88 -3.91
C ILE A 748 27.80 6.94 -2.76
N LEU A 749 26.92 6.69 -1.78
CA LEU A 749 27.20 5.75 -0.69
C LEU A 749 27.20 4.29 -1.18
N MET A 750 26.20 3.90 -2.00
CA MET A 750 26.09 2.52 -2.49
C MET A 750 27.30 2.10 -3.33
N ASN A 751 27.71 2.92 -4.30
CA ASN A 751 28.90 2.71 -5.13
C ASN A 751 30.17 2.63 -4.28
N THR A 752 30.35 3.54 -3.32
CA THR A 752 31.51 3.54 -2.43
C THR A 752 31.58 2.21 -1.66
N MET A 753 30.48 1.78 -1.05
CA MET A 753 30.42 0.53 -0.28
C MET A 753 30.54 -0.73 -1.13
N GLN A 754 29.99 -0.73 -2.35
CA GLN A 754 30.18 -1.82 -3.33
C GLN A 754 31.67 -1.97 -3.66
N LYS A 755 32.33 -0.87 -4.02
CA LYS A 755 33.75 -0.88 -4.43
C LYS A 755 34.68 -1.24 -3.28
N ILE A 756 34.37 -0.87 -2.04
CA ILE A 756 35.07 -1.36 -0.84
C ILE A 756 34.89 -2.88 -0.68
N PHE A 757 33.67 -3.40 -0.87
CA PHE A 757 33.35 -4.82 -0.67
C PHE A 757 34.03 -5.73 -1.71
N TYR A 758 33.95 -5.37 -3.00
CA TYR A 758 34.54 -6.13 -4.11
C TYR A 758 36.01 -5.76 -4.39
N GLY A 759 36.55 -4.70 -3.77
CA GLY A 759 37.95 -4.24 -3.93
C GLY A 759 38.23 -3.60 -5.30
N GLU A 760 37.22 -2.97 -5.90
CA GLU A 760 37.24 -2.47 -7.29
C GLU A 760 38.02 -1.15 -7.49
N ARG A 761 38.01 -0.63 -8.72
CA ARG A 761 38.52 0.72 -9.02
C ARG A 761 37.51 1.77 -8.56
N MET A 762 38.01 2.81 -7.91
CA MET A 762 37.26 3.92 -7.33
C MET A 762 37.59 5.22 -8.06
N CYS A 763 36.63 6.15 -8.15
CA CYS A 763 36.90 7.51 -8.59
C CYS A 763 37.54 8.33 -7.45
N GLU A 764 37.97 9.56 -7.75
CA GLU A 764 38.65 10.41 -6.77
C GLU A 764 37.74 10.79 -5.59
N LEU A 765 36.45 11.05 -5.85
CA LEU A 765 35.47 11.35 -4.79
C LEU A 765 35.34 10.19 -3.78
N GLU A 766 35.21 8.97 -4.29
CA GLU A 766 35.01 7.75 -3.49
C GLU A 766 36.27 7.46 -2.64
N TYR A 767 37.47 7.63 -3.20
CA TYR A 767 38.72 7.55 -2.44
C TYR A 767 38.80 8.59 -1.32
N GLN A 768 38.48 9.85 -1.60
CA GLN A 768 38.54 10.92 -0.60
C GLN A 768 37.47 10.77 0.48
N LEU A 769 36.29 10.22 0.15
CA LEU A 769 35.25 9.83 1.11
C LEU A 769 35.74 8.71 2.04
N CYS A 770 36.31 7.63 1.50
CA CYS A 770 36.89 6.55 2.32
C CYS A 770 37.99 7.08 3.25
N LYS A 771 38.88 7.91 2.73
CA LYS A 771 39.98 8.52 3.48
C LYS A 771 39.50 9.49 4.56
N ALA A 772 38.42 10.25 4.31
CA ALA A 772 37.79 11.09 5.32
C ALA A 772 37.26 10.26 6.49
N ILE A 773 36.54 9.17 6.21
CA ILE A 773 36.01 8.24 7.23
C ILE A 773 37.16 7.66 8.06
N ILE A 774 38.21 7.13 7.41
CA ILE A 774 39.38 6.53 8.08
C ILE A 774 40.09 7.55 8.98
N LYS A 775 40.37 8.76 8.49
CA LYS A 775 41.06 9.80 9.28
C LYS A 775 40.22 10.34 10.44
N LEU A 776 38.90 10.36 10.30
CA LEU A 776 38.00 10.94 11.28
C LEU A 776 37.65 9.96 12.41
N THR A 777 37.46 8.67 12.06
CA THR A 777 36.98 7.63 13.00
C THR A 777 38.06 6.65 13.44
N GLY A 778 39.18 6.56 12.72
CA GLY A 778 40.17 5.49 12.86
C GLY A 778 39.73 4.13 12.26
N LEU A 779 38.49 4.01 11.78
CA LEU A 779 37.90 2.76 11.32
C LEU A 779 37.97 2.59 9.79
N HIS A 780 38.16 1.36 9.35
CA HIS A 780 38.00 0.99 7.95
C HIS A 780 36.53 1.14 7.52
N PRO A 781 36.17 1.80 6.39
CA PRO A 781 34.78 2.15 6.09
C PRO A 781 33.87 0.91 5.90
N GLY A 782 34.45 -0.23 5.50
CA GLY A 782 33.75 -1.51 5.44
C GLY A 782 33.33 -2.11 6.79
N ARG A 783 33.62 -1.47 7.94
CA ARG A 783 33.14 -1.87 9.27
C ARG A 783 31.71 -1.39 9.57
N PHE A 784 31.19 -0.43 8.82
CA PHE A 784 29.80 0.02 8.95
C PHE A 784 28.86 -1.04 8.34
N GLU A 785 28.13 -1.80 9.17
CA GLU A 785 27.21 -2.84 8.67
C GLU A 785 25.82 -2.28 8.30
N THR A 786 25.47 -1.07 8.74
CA THR A 786 24.13 -0.45 8.59
C THR A 786 24.19 1.02 8.20
N CYS A 787 23.16 1.49 7.48
CA CYS A 787 22.90 2.91 7.26
C CYS A 787 21.43 3.26 7.62
N LEU A 788 21.26 4.24 8.50
CA LEU A 788 19.99 4.95 8.70
C LEU A 788 19.88 6.04 7.62
N MET A 789 18.76 6.14 6.93
CA MET A 789 18.38 7.27 6.09
C MET A 789 17.31 8.11 6.81
N VAL A 790 17.54 9.42 6.83
CA VAL A 790 16.61 10.41 7.39
C VAL A 790 16.49 11.58 6.42
N ASP A 791 15.26 12.05 6.16
CA ASP A 791 15.05 13.27 5.37
C ASP A 791 15.35 14.51 6.24
N ALA A 792 15.90 15.56 5.64
CA ALA A 792 16.46 16.74 6.31
C ALA A 792 15.45 17.66 7.06
N ASP A 793 14.20 17.21 7.23
CA ASP A 793 13.07 17.86 7.90
C ASP A 793 12.38 16.92 8.93
N THR A 794 13.13 15.94 9.48
CA THR A 794 12.61 14.89 10.37
C THR A 794 13.34 14.84 11.73
N LYS A 795 12.59 15.02 12.84
CA LYS A 795 13.08 14.93 14.22
C LYS A 795 12.99 13.50 14.76
N VAL A 796 14.11 12.86 15.09
CA VAL A 796 14.16 11.50 15.64
C VAL A 796 13.95 11.51 17.16
N TYR A 797 13.20 10.55 17.71
CA TYR A 797 13.06 10.39 19.17
C TYR A 797 14.28 9.65 19.75
N PRO A 798 14.90 10.08 20.88
CA PRO A 798 16.28 9.73 21.25
C PRO A 798 16.63 8.23 21.23
N ASP A 799 15.81 7.37 21.80
CA ASP A 799 16.11 5.93 21.90
C ASP A 799 15.92 5.15 20.57
N SER A 800 15.34 5.78 19.55
CA SER A 800 14.89 5.10 18.33
C SER A 800 16.02 4.49 17.51
N LEU A 801 17.20 5.11 17.49
CA LEU A 801 18.38 4.56 16.82
C LEU A 801 18.80 3.24 17.48
N ALA A 802 18.87 3.19 18.82
CA ALA A 802 19.17 1.98 19.56
C ALA A 802 18.10 0.89 19.34
N ARG A 803 16.80 1.26 19.24
CA ARG A 803 15.71 0.29 18.93
C ARG A 803 15.83 -0.32 17.53
N MET A 804 16.21 0.48 16.54
CA MET A 804 16.47 0.00 15.17
C MET A 804 17.69 -0.92 15.13
N ILE A 805 18.79 -0.54 15.78
CA ILE A 805 20.01 -1.36 15.84
C ILE A 805 19.78 -2.65 16.63
N ALA A 806 19.00 -2.64 17.71
CA ALA A 806 18.63 -3.84 18.45
C ALA A 806 17.89 -4.87 17.58
N CYS A 807 17.02 -4.42 16.65
CA CYS A 807 16.40 -5.31 15.66
C CYS A 807 17.42 -5.88 14.66
N MET A 808 18.28 -5.03 14.09
CA MET A 808 19.33 -5.45 13.15
C MET A 808 20.38 -6.37 13.80
N SER A 809 20.70 -6.17 15.08
CA SER A 809 21.67 -6.96 15.84
C SER A 809 21.15 -8.38 16.09
N ARG A 810 19.87 -8.52 16.46
CA ARG A 810 19.26 -9.83 16.77
C ARG A 810 18.92 -10.69 15.55
N ASP A 811 18.59 -10.10 14.40
CA ASP A 811 18.20 -10.86 13.20
C ASP A 811 19.02 -10.50 11.94
N PRO A 812 20.07 -11.28 11.62
CA PRO A 812 20.85 -11.14 10.40
C PRO A 812 20.08 -11.33 9.08
N TYR A 813 18.83 -11.83 9.10
CA TYR A 813 17.97 -11.91 7.91
C TYR A 813 17.25 -10.61 7.59
N ILE A 814 17.11 -9.67 8.54
CA ILE A 814 16.58 -8.33 8.26
C ILE A 814 17.56 -7.60 7.34
N MET A 815 17.07 -7.17 6.17
CA MET A 815 17.83 -6.37 5.20
C MET A 815 17.49 -4.88 5.25
N GLY A 816 16.28 -4.55 5.71
CA GLY A 816 15.85 -3.18 5.94
C GLY A 816 14.69 -3.12 6.93
N LEU A 817 14.53 -1.98 7.58
CA LEU A 817 13.41 -1.70 8.47
C LEU A 817 13.04 -0.21 8.48
N CYS A 818 11.85 0.13 8.95
CA CYS A 818 11.45 1.52 9.19
C CYS A 818 10.78 1.70 10.55
N GLY A 819 10.86 2.92 11.07
CA GLY A 819 10.17 3.34 12.30
C GLY A 819 8.79 3.93 12.01
N GLU A 820 8.08 4.30 13.06
CA GLU A 820 6.81 5.01 12.97
C GLU A 820 7.02 6.50 12.69
N THR A 821 6.53 6.95 11.53
CA THR A 821 6.52 8.37 11.14
C THR A 821 5.29 9.07 11.70
N LYS A 822 5.47 10.02 12.64
CA LYS A 822 4.37 10.82 13.21
C LYS A 822 4.34 12.23 12.61
N ILE A 823 3.12 12.75 12.43
CA ILE A 823 2.89 14.17 12.13
C ILE A 823 3.07 14.99 13.41
N ALA A 824 3.77 16.12 13.32
CA ALA A 824 3.87 17.08 14.42
C ALA A 824 2.96 18.30 14.26
N ASN A 825 2.84 18.85 13.05
CA ASN A 825 2.00 20.03 12.76
C ASN A 825 0.51 19.68 12.58
N LYS A 826 -0.03 18.83 13.48
CA LYS A 826 -1.33 18.15 13.34
C LYS A 826 -2.54 19.10 13.27
N SER A 827 -2.43 20.26 13.91
CA SER A 827 -3.56 21.19 14.15
C SER A 827 -3.39 22.55 13.46
N ASP A 828 -2.24 22.78 12.83
CA ASP A 828 -1.83 24.06 12.22
C ASP A 828 -2.75 24.51 11.09
N SER A 829 -3.38 23.57 10.37
CA SER A 829 -4.36 23.87 9.33
C SER A 829 -5.37 22.74 9.13
N TRP A 830 -6.45 23.03 8.42
CA TRP A 830 -7.39 21.98 7.99
C TRP A 830 -6.71 20.94 7.07
N VAL A 831 -5.63 21.34 6.37
CA VAL A 831 -4.87 20.48 5.44
C VAL A 831 -4.01 19.49 6.21
N THR A 832 -3.41 19.88 7.33
CA THR A 832 -2.67 18.95 8.20
C THR A 832 -3.64 18.06 8.98
N ALA A 833 -4.77 18.61 9.45
CA ALA A 833 -5.81 17.89 10.18
C ALA A 833 -6.35 16.66 9.41
N ILE A 834 -6.62 16.78 8.11
CA ILE A 834 -7.09 15.65 7.28
C ILE A 834 -6.04 14.56 7.03
N GLN A 835 -4.75 14.83 7.30
CA GLN A 835 -3.64 13.89 7.07
C GLN A 835 -3.35 13.02 8.31
N VAL A 836 -3.71 13.45 9.52
CA VAL A 836 -3.33 12.78 10.78
C VAL A 836 -3.72 11.30 10.80
N PHE A 837 -4.94 10.99 10.36
CA PHE A 837 -5.45 9.61 10.32
C PHE A 837 -4.95 8.82 9.11
N GLU A 838 -4.74 9.48 7.98
CA GLU A 838 -4.21 8.84 6.77
C GLU A 838 -2.78 8.32 7.00
N TYR A 839 -1.91 9.14 7.58
CA TYR A 839 -0.56 8.71 7.99
C TYR A 839 -0.62 7.55 9.00
N TYR A 840 -1.58 7.52 9.93
CA TYR A 840 -1.74 6.40 10.84
C TYR A 840 -2.10 5.09 10.10
N ILE A 841 -2.97 5.15 9.08
CA ILE A 841 -3.27 4.00 8.23
C ILE A 841 -2.03 3.57 7.42
N SER A 842 -1.36 4.51 6.74
CA SER A 842 -0.34 4.19 5.72
C SER A 842 1.07 3.96 6.30
N HIS A 843 1.47 4.69 7.34
CA HIS A 843 2.79 4.57 8.00
C HIS A 843 2.80 3.69 9.26
N HIS A 844 1.66 3.40 9.91
CA HIS A 844 1.59 2.49 11.07
C HIS A 844 0.79 1.22 10.77
N MET A 845 -0.53 1.30 10.54
CA MET A 845 -1.40 0.11 10.51
C MET A 845 -1.06 -0.85 9.36
N SER A 846 -0.84 -0.31 8.14
CA SER A 846 -0.47 -1.13 6.98
C SER A 846 0.94 -1.73 7.14
N LYS A 847 1.89 -0.96 7.70
CA LYS A 847 3.27 -1.42 7.93
C LYS A 847 3.35 -2.50 9.02
N ALA A 848 2.52 -2.39 10.06
CA ALA A 848 2.34 -3.44 11.06
C ALA A 848 1.83 -4.76 10.44
N PHE A 849 0.81 -4.69 9.56
CA PHE A 849 0.31 -5.87 8.84
C PHE A 849 1.39 -6.51 7.95
N GLU A 850 2.06 -5.74 7.08
CA GLU A 850 3.11 -6.26 6.19
C GLU A 850 4.29 -6.89 6.95
N SER A 851 4.65 -6.31 8.11
CA SER A 851 5.78 -6.76 8.92
C SER A 851 5.58 -8.12 9.59
N ILE A 852 4.35 -8.64 9.66
CA ILE A 852 4.06 -10.00 10.16
C ILE A 852 4.59 -11.05 9.17
N PHE A 853 4.49 -10.76 7.87
CA PHE A 853 5.01 -11.60 6.79
C PHE A 853 6.52 -11.37 6.56
N GLY A 854 7.14 -10.42 7.28
CA GLY A 854 8.50 -9.95 7.04
C GLY A 854 8.66 -9.27 5.67
N GLY A 855 7.58 -8.72 5.11
CA GLY A 855 7.51 -8.28 3.72
C GLY A 855 7.02 -6.84 3.56
N VAL A 856 7.54 -5.91 4.38
CA VAL A 856 7.23 -4.47 4.24
C VAL A 856 7.55 -3.97 2.82
N THR A 857 6.52 -3.54 2.10
CA THR A 857 6.55 -3.28 0.64
C THR A 857 7.30 -2.01 0.24
N CYS A 858 7.38 -1.07 1.19
CA CYS A 858 7.95 0.27 1.03
C CYS A 858 8.45 0.73 2.40
N LEU A 859 9.75 1.03 2.50
CA LEU A 859 10.35 1.72 3.64
C LEU A 859 10.37 3.24 3.37
N PRO A 860 9.77 4.10 4.21
CA PRO A 860 9.79 5.54 4.00
C PRO A 860 11.20 6.14 4.16
N GLY A 861 11.68 6.87 3.15
CA GLY A 861 13.02 7.49 3.17
C GLY A 861 13.26 8.49 4.30
N CYS A 862 12.20 9.03 4.89
CA CYS A 862 12.29 9.95 6.02
C CYS A 862 12.79 9.28 7.31
N PHE A 863 12.60 7.97 7.50
CA PHE A 863 13.08 7.25 8.69
C PHE A 863 13.14 5.72 8.48
N CYS A 864 14.15 5.27 7.73
CA CYS A 864 14.40 3.85 7.50
C CYS A 864 15.88 3.47 7.65
N MET A 865 16.16 2.22 7.98
CA MET A 865 17.51 1.70 8.13
C MET A 865 17.71 0.49 7.22
N TYR A 866 18.77 0.53 6.41
CA TYR A 866 19.20 -0.56 5.54
C TYR A 866 20.45 -1.23 6.08
N ARG A 867 20.61 -2.52 5.78
CA ARG A 867 21.84 -3.26 6.04
C ARG A 867 22.77 -3.17 4.83
N ILE A 868 24.00 -2.73 5.07
CA ILE A 868 25.07 -2.63 4.05
C ILE A 868 25.61 -4.03 3.74
N VAL A 869 26.03 -4.76 4.78
CA VAL A 869 26.56 -6.13 4.69
C VAL A 869 25.93 -7.05 5.74
N ALA A 870 25.74 -8.32 5.39
CA ALA A 870 25.13 -9.32 6.25
C ALA A 870 26.01 -10.57 6.38
N ARG A 871 26.18 -11.07 7.62
CA ARG A 871 26.82 -12.36 7.88
C ARG A 871 25.85 -13.51 7.57
N LYS A 872 26.35 -14.61 7.01
CA LYS A 872 25.60 -15.84 6.69
C LYS A 872 26.53 -17.03 6.92
N GLY A 873 26.66 -17.43 8.19
CA GLY A 873 27.82 -18.21 8.64
C GLY A 873 29.10 -17.42 8.38
N ASP A 874 30.16 -18.12 7.96
CA ASP A 874 31.48 -17.54 7.69
C ASP A 874 31.52 -16.60 6.46
N ARG A 875 30.43 -16.52 5.68
CA ARG A 875 30.34 -15.70 4.47
C ARG A 875 29.62 -14.39 4.75
N ILE A 876 30.22 -13.30 4.29
CA ILE A 876 29.58 -11.98 4.24
C ILE A 876 28.93 -11.79 2.87
N VAL A 877 27.72 -11.24 2.86
CA VAL A 877 26.91 -10.95 1.67
C VAL A 877 26.64 -9.45 1.62
N PRO A 878 26.93 -8.75 0.50
CA PRO A 878 26.54 -7.35 0.33
C PRO A 878 25.03 -7.29 0.09
N ILE A 879 24.36 -6.33 0.72
CA ILE A 879 22.90 -6.21 0.68
C ILE A 879 22.52 -4.89 -0.01
N PHE A 880 22.55 -3.76 0.71
CA PHE A 880 22.31 -2.43 0.14
C PHE A 880 23.37 -2.00 -0.90
N CYS A 881 24.57 -2.60 -0.88
CA CYS A 881 25.63 -2.38 -1.88
C CYS A 881 25.88 -3.58 -2.81
N SER A 882 24.89 -4.46 -3.02
CA SER A 882 24.97 -5.56 -3.99
C SER A 882 24.96 -5.04 -5.43
N SER A 883 25.76 -5.66 -6.31
CA SER A 883 25.91 -5.30 -7.73
C SER A 883 24.57 -5.08 -8.43
N ASP A 884 23.68 -6.04 -8.29
CA ASP A 884 22.41 -6.15 -9.02
C ASP A 884 21.48 -4.99 -8.66
N ILE A 885 21.44 -4.65 -7.35
CA ILE A 885 20.66 -3.52 -6.84
C ILE A 885 21.28 -2.20 -7.30
N VAL A 886 22.60 -2.05 -7.24
CA VAL A 886 23.26 -0.80 -7.66
C VAL A 886 23.07 -0.56 -9.15
N GLU A 887 23.30 -1.55 -10.01
CA GLU A 887 23.14 -1.42 -11.47
C GLU A 887 21.71 -1.02 -11.84
N MET A 888 20.70 -1.73 -11.30
CA MET A 888 19.30 -1.43 -11.58
C MET A 888 18.83 -0.11 -10.95
N TYR A 889 19.38 0.30 -9.80
CA TYR A 889 19.06 1.59 -9.17
C TYR A 889 19.75 2.78 -9.88
N CYS A 890 20.87 2.52 -10.58
CA CYS A 890 21.57 3.49 -11.43
C CYS A 890 20.98 3.65 -12.85
N GLU A 891 19.85 3.00 -13.19
CA GLU A 891 19.30 3.13 -14.54
C GLU A 891 18.85 4.57 -14.84
N ASN A 892 19.38 5.15 -15.93
CA ASN A 892 19.02 6.49 -16.42
C ASN A 892 18.09 6.45 -17.65
N VAL A 893 17.91 5.28 -18.27
CA VAL A 893 17.20 5.10 -19.56
C VAL A 893 15.68 5.08 -19.35
N VAL A 894 15.11 6.27 -19.15
CA VAL A 894 13.68 6.50 -18.85
C VAL A 894 12.80 6.63 -20.10
N ASP A 895 12.84 5.60 -20.96
CA ASP A 895 12.16 5.59 -22.27
C ASP A 895 10.61 5.45 -22.21
N THR A 896 10.03 5.09 -21.07
CA THR A 896 8.58 4.85 -20.90
C THR A 896 7.98 5.66 -19.74
N LEU A 897 6.65 5.86 -19.79
CA LEU A 897 5.90 6.53 -18.72
C LEU A 897 6.04 5.79 -17.37
N HIS A 898 6.03 4.46 -17.43
CA HIS A 898 6.24 3.60 -16.28
C HIS A 898 7.63 3.80 -15.65
N LYS A 899 8.71 3.74 -16.45
CA LYS A 899 10.08 3.96 -15.94
C LYS A 899 10.24 5.37 -15.36
N LYS A 900 9.67 6.41 -15.98
CA LYS A 900 9.71 7.78 -15.42
C LYS A 900 9.03 7.87 -14.05
N ASN A 901 7.81 7.34 -13.90
CA ASN A 901 7.11 7.35 -12.62
C ASN A 901 7.81 6.49 -11.53
N LEU A 902 8.45 5.39 -11.93
CA LEU A 902 9.16 4.50 -11.02
C LEU A 902 10.51 5.10 -10.54
N LEU A 903 11.30 5.66 -11.46
CA LEU A 903 12.67 6.10 -11.20
C LEU A 903 12.81 7.57 -10.75
N LEU A 904 11.79 8.42 -10.96
CA LEU A 904 11.87 9.86 -10.69
C LEU A 904 10.95 10.38 -9.57
N LEU A 905 9.92 9.62 -9.16
CA LEU A 905 8.87 10.09 -8.24
C LEU A 905 8.71 9.31 -6.91
N GLY A 906 9.48 8.23 -6.71
CA GLY A 906 9.46 7.44 -5.48
C GLY A 906 10.60 6.45 -5.40
N GLU A 907 11.82 6.99 -5.37
CA GLU A 907 13.09 6.28 -5.28
C GLU A 907 13.13 5.31 -4.08
N ASP A 908 12.63 5.72 -2.91
CA ASP A 908 12.58 4.87 -1.70
C ASP A 908 11.67 3.62 -1.88
N ARG A 909 10.55 3.78 -2.61
CA ARG A 909 9.66 2.66 -2.99
C ARG A 909 10.38 1.70 -3.93
N PHE A 910 10.98 2.24 -5.00
CA PHE A 910 11.69 1.43 -5.98
C PHE A 910 12.87 0.66 -5.37
N LEU A 911 13.66 1.30 -4.50
CA LEU A 911 14.72 0.64 -3.73
C LEU A 911 14.19 -0.52 -2.89
N THR A 912 13.06 -0.32 -2.19
CA THR A 912 12.45 -1.40 -1.38
C THR A 912 12.02 -2.59 -2.25
N THR A 913 11.34 -2.34 -3.38
CA THR A 913 10.96 -3.37 -4.37
C THR A 913 12.18 -4.10 -4.93
N LEU A 914 13.26 -3.38 -5.21
CA LEU A 914 14.48 -3.92 -5.78
C LEU A 914 15.23 -4.83 -4.79
N MET A 915 15.24 -4.47 -3.51
CA MET A 915 15.75 -5.32 -2.43
C MET A 915 14.88 -6.57 -2.22
N LEU A 916 13.55 -6.44 -2.24
CA LEU A 916 12.63 -7.58 -2.18
C LEU A 916 12.79 -8.53 -3.38
N ARG A 917 13.03 -7.99 -4.59
CA ARG A 917 13.27 -8.79 -5.81
C ARG A 917 14.61 -9.54 -5.78
N THR A 918 15.67 -8.90 -5.28
CA THR A 918 17.03 -9.47 -5.26
C THR A 918 17.21 -10.46 -4.10
N PHE A 919 16.53 -10.23 -2.97
CA PHE A 919 16.65 -11.07 -1.78
C PHE A 919 15.29 -11.49 -1.19
N PRO A 920 14.43 -12.23 -1.93
CA PRO A 920 13.08 -12.60 -1.45
C PRO A 920 13.07 -13.49 -0.20
N LYS A 921 14.21 -14.10 0.17
CA LYS A 921 14.39 -14.90 1.40
C LYS A 921 14.92 -14.10 2.59
N ARG A 922 14.85 -12.76 2.54
CA ARG A 922 15.24 -11.83 3.61
C ARG A 922 14.04 -10.98 4.05
N LYS A 923 14.14 -10.39 5.25
CA LYS A 923 13.01 -9.67 5.88
C LYS A 923 13.11 -8.16 5.71
N MET A 924 11.97 -7.52 5.44
CA MET A 924 11.69 -6.09 5.58
C MET A 924 10.70 -5.89 6.73
N MET A 925 11.09 -5.11 7.75
CA MET A 925 10.36 -5.05 9.04
C MET A 925 9.89 -3.63 9.41
N PHE A 926 8.80 -3.55 10.18
CA PHE A 926 8.35 -2.32 10.83
C PHE A 926 8.66 -2.37 12.33
N VAL A 927 9.27 -1.31 12.88
CA VAL A 927 9.66 -1.22 14.29
C VAL A 927 8.89 -0.05 14.93
N PRO A 928 7.65 -0.24 15.38
CA PRO A 928 6.80 0.86 15.89
C PRO A 928 7.35 1.54 17.14
N GLN A 929 8.27 0.89 17.88
CA GLN A 929 8.92 1.51 19.03
C GLN A 929 9.95 2.56 18.62
N ALA A 930 10.52 2.50 17.42
CA ALA A 930 11.40 3.53 16.89
C ALA A 930 10.54 4.60 16.20
N ILE A 931 10.65 5.87 16.63
CA ILE A 931 9.69 6.92 16.27
C ILE A 931 10.41 8.18 15.77
N CYS A 932 9.85 8.81 14.74
CA CYS A 932 10.22 10.16 14.32
C CYS A 932 9.00 11.08 14.18
N LYS A 933 9.26 12.38 14.17
CA LYS A 933 8.30 13.45 13.87
C LYS A 933 8.69 14.14 12.56
N THR A 934 7.73 14.40 11.68
CA THR A 934 7.93 15.14 10.42
C THR A 934 6.87 16.24 10.26
N VAL A 935 7.19 17.23 9.42
CA VAL A 935 6.26 18.25 8.92
C VAL A 935 5.48 17.68 7.74
N VAL A 936 4.15 17.87 7.70
CA VAL A 936 3.33 17.57 6.52
C VAL A 936 2.79 18.85 5.87
N PRO A 937 2.40 18.83 4.57
CA PRO A 937 1.93 20.03 3.88
C PRO A 937 0.79 20.75 4.62
N ASP A 938 1.00 22.04 4.89
CA ASP A 938 0.08 22.98 5.53
C ASP A 938 -0.96 23.57 4.56
N THR A 939 -0.64 23.55 3.27
CA THR A 939 -1.36 24.21 2.19
C THR A 939 -1.79 23.21 1.12
N PHE A 940 -3.06 23.28 0.69
CA PHE A 940 -3.67 22.25 -0.16
C PHE A 940 -2.95 22.09 -1.52
N ARG A 941 -2.37 23.17 -2.08
CA ARG A 941 -1.57 23.10 -3.32
C ARG A 941 -0.30 22.26 -3.15
N VAL A 942 0.37 22.35 -2.00
CA VAL A 942 1.56 21.55 -1.70
C VAL A 942 1.18 20.09 -1.40
N LEU A 943 0.06 19.86 -0.69
CA LEU A 943 -0.50 18.51 -0.50
C LEU A 943 -0.83 17.84 -1.84
N LEU A 944 -1.55 18.53 -2.72
CA LEU A 944 -1.90 18.06 -4.06
C LEU A 944 -0.64 17.69 -4.87
N SER A 945 0.38 18.55 -4.83
CA SER A 945 1.67 18.32 -5.49
C SER A 945 2.46 17.14 -4.90
N GLN A 946 2.37 16.88 -3.60
CA GLN A 946 3.00 15.73 -2.94
C GLN A 946 2.27 14.43 -3.32
N ARG A 947 0.93 14.42 -3.20
CA ARG A 947 0.12 13.22 -3.41
C ARG A 947 0.02 12.81 -4.87
N ARG A 948 0.13 13.74 -5.83
CA ARG A 948 0.36 13.44 -7.25
C ARG A 948 1.56 12.49 -7.44
N ARG A 949 2.71 12.82 -6.84
CA ARG A 949 3.93 11.99 -6.90
C ARG A 949 3.74 10.65 -6.22
N TRP A 950 3.21 10.65 -5.00
CA TRP A 950 3.05 9.44 -4.19
C TRP A 950 2.06 8.43 -4.79
N ILE A 951 0.92 8.89 -5.31
CA ILE A 951 -0.09 8.01 -5.94
C ILE A 951 0.47 7.41 -7.24
N ASN A 952 1.06 8.25 -8.11
CA ASN A 952 1.58 7.78 -9.39
C ASN A 952 2.75 6.79 -9.22
N SER A 953 3.67 7.06 -8.28
CA SER A 953 4.72 6.12 -7.91
C SER A 953 4.14 4.82 -7.31
N THR A 954 3.13 4.91 -6.43
CA THR A 954 2.52 3.71 -5.80
C THR A 954 1.88 2.79 -6.83
N VAL A 955 1.11 3.31 -7.80
CA VAL A 955 0.49 2.48 -8.86
C VAL A 955 1.55 1.72 -9.67
N HIS A 956 2.62 2.41 -10.08
CA HIS A 956 3.69 1.78 -10.85
C HIS A 956 4.61 0.86 -10.02
N ASN A 957 4.73 1.09 -8.72
CA ASN A 957 5.50 0.25 -7.81
C ASN A 957 4.77 -1.04 -7.43
N LEU A 958 3.46 -0.96 -7.14
CA LEU A 958 2.60 -2.12 -6.94
C LEU A 958 2.59 -3.03 -8.19
N LEU A 959 2.64 -2.46 -9.39
CA LEU A 959 2.76 -3.21 -10.64
C LEU A 959 4.07 -4.03 -10.72
N GLU A 960 5.21 -3.45 -10.34
CA GLU A 960 6.49 -4.21 -10.26
C GLU A 960 6.47 -5.26 -9.15
N LEU A 961 5.89 -4.95 -7.97
CA LEU A 961 5.73 -5.90 -6.87
C LEU A 961 4.89 -7.13 -7.31
N LEU A 962 3.86 -6.95 -8.14
CA LEU A 962 3.06 -8.05 -8.69
C LEU A 962 3.84 -9.02 -9.59
N LEU A 963 4.94 -8.57 -10.18
CA LEU A 963 5.79 -9.41 -11.03
C LEU A 963 6.82 -10.21 -10.20
N ILE A 964 6.96 -9.94 -8.90
CA ILE A 964 7.80 -10.72 -7.99
C ILE A 964 7.03 -11.97 -7.53
N ARG A 965 7.44 -13.13 -8.05
CA ARG A 965 6.81 -14.44 -7.78
C ARG A 965 7.07 -14.96 -6.37
N ASP A 966 8.20 -14.59 -5.76
CA ASP A 966 8.67 -15.13 -4.48
C ASP A 966 8.27 -14.25 -3.26
N LEU A 967 7.17 -13.48 -3.37
CA LEU A 967 6.63 -12.75 -2.22
C LEU A 967 6.08 -13.72 -1.17
N CYS A 968 6.49 -13.53 0.08
CA CYS A 968 6.10 -14.34 1.23
C CYS A 968 4.56 -14.49 1.36
N GLY A 969 4.07 -15.67 1.75
CA GLY A 969 2.65 -15.94 1.95
C GLY A 969 2.43 -17.09 2.93
N THR A 970 1.27 -17.13 3.58
CA THR A 970 0.96 -18.14 4.61
C THR A 970 -0.39 -18.81 4.39
N PHE A 971 -0.36 -20.15 4.35
CA PHE A 971 -1.45 -21.13 4.42
C PHE A 971 -2.57 -21.05 3.37
N CYS A 972 -3.20 -19.88 3.17
CA CYS A 972 -4.17 -19.61 2.08
C CYS A 972 -3.97 -18.26 1.38
N PHE A 973 -3.11 -17.37 1.91
CA PHE A 973 -3.01 -15.99 1.43
C PHE A 973 -1.59 -15.67 0.96
N SER A 974 -1.45 -15.42 -0.35
CA SER A 974 -0.22 -14.88 -0.96
C SER A 974 -0.19 -13.36 -0.81
N MET A 975 0.94 -12.77 -0.41
CA MET A 975 1.11 -11.32 -0.46
C MET A 975 0.98 -10.76 -1.88
N GLN A 976 1.26 -11.57 -2.92
CA GLN A 976 1.03 -11.17 -4.31
C GLN A 976 -0.47 -10.92 -4.59
N PHE A 977 -1.37 -11.73 -4.02
CA PHE A 977 -2.82 -11.50 -4.11
C PHE A 977 -3.25 -10.27 -3.30
N VAL A 978 -2.64 -10.03 -2.14
CA VAL A 978 -2.89 -8.83 -1.33
C VAL A 978 -2.48 -7.56 -2.09
N VAL A 979 -1.27 -7.54 -2.66
CA VAL A 979 -0.77 -6.46 -3.54
C VAL A 979 -1.66 -6.27 -4.77
N PHE A 980 -2.24 -7.34 -5.32
CA PHE A 980 -3.18 -7.26 -6.45
C PHE A 980 -4.47 -6.54 -6.06
N MET A 981 -5.07 -6.94 -4.94
CA MET A 981 -6.26 -6.29 -4.39
C MET A 981 -5.97 -4.82 -4.01
N GLU A 982 -4.76 -4.48 -3.59
CA GLU A 982 -4.37 -3.09 -3.33
C GLU A 982 -4.15 -2.27 -4.60
N LEU A 983 -3.56 -2.84 -5.67
CA LEU A 983 -3.45 -2.16 -6.97
C LEU A 983 -4.82 -1.88 -7.57
N VAL A 984 -5.69 -2.90 -7.65
CA VAL A 984 -7.06 -2.75 -8.17
C VAL A 984 -7.87 -1.80 -7.29
N GLY A 985 -7.76 -1.94 -5.96
CA GLY A 985 -8.42 -1.06 -5.00
C GLY A 985 -8.01 0.41 -5.18
N THR A 986 -6.71 0.70 -5.20
CA THR A 986 -6.16 2.05 -5.41
C THR A 986 -6.68 2.67 -6.70
N VAL A 987 -6.67 1.89 -7.79
CA VAL A 987 -7.16 2.31 -9.11
C VAL A 987 -8.66 2.65 -9.10
N VAL A 988 -9.48 1.86 -8.39
CA VAL A 988 -10.95 1.97 -8.40
C VAL A 988 -11.50 2.94 -7.33
N LEU A 989 -10.69 3.41 -6.37
CA LEU A 989 -11.10 4.35 -5.30
C LEU A 989 -12.03 5.51 -5.76
N PRO A 990 -11.77 6.21 -6.90
CA PRO A 990 -12.65 7.30 -7.36
C PRO A 990 -14.05 6.85 -7.71
N ALA A 991 -14.21 5.66 -8.29
CA ALA A 991 -15.52 5.08 -8.59
C ALA A 991 -16.19 4.55 -7.33
N ALA A 992 -15.44 3.86 -6.45
CA ALA A 992 -15.95 3.31 -5.20
C ALA A 992 -16.59 4.39 -4.29
N ILE A 993 -16.00 5.58 -4.18
CA ILE A 993 -16.57 6.68 -3.39
C ILE A 993 -17.80 7.33 -4.07
N LEU A 994 -17.82 7.45 -5.41
CA LEU A 994 -19.02 7.91 -6.14
C LEU A 994 -20.20 6.93 -5.97
N PHE A 995 -19.94 5.62 -6.10
CA PHE A 995 -20.94 4.58 -5.89
C PHE A 995 -21.43 4.52 -4.44
N THR A 996 -20.55 4.78 -3.48
CA THR A 996 -20.89 4.93 -2.05
C THR A 996 -21.83 6.10 -1.80
N ILE A 997 -21.51 7.28 -2.35
CA ILE A 997 -22.37 8.48 -2.24
C ILE A 997 -23.73 8.22 -2.89
N TYR A 998 -23.74 7.63 -4.09
CA TYR A 998 -24.98 7.24 -4.78
C TYR A 998 -25.84 6.27 -3.97
N LEU A 999 -25.24 5.23 -3.37
CA LEU A 999 -25.92 4.26 -2.49
C LEU A 999 -26.52 4.92 -1.25
N ILE A 1000 -25.81 5.87 -0.63
CA ILE A 1000 -26.32 6.64 0.51
C ILE A 1000 -27.52 7.50 0.07
N VAL A 1001 -27.40 8.25 -1.03
CA VAL A 1001 -28.46 9.13 -1.54
C VAL A 1001 -29.71 8.33 -1.92
N ILE A 1002 -29.58 7.27 -2.73
CA ILE A 1002 -30.73 6.49 -3.20
C ILE A 1002 -31.47 5.77 -2.06
N SER A 1003 -30.78 5.45 -0.96
CA SER A 1003 -31.36 4.82 0.24
C SER A 1003 -32.39 5.71 0.97
N PHE A 1004 -32.39 7.03 0.74
CA PHE A 1004 -33.43 7.92 1.26
C PHE A 1004 -34.68 7.98 0.37
N PHE A 1005 -34.52 7.81 -0.94
CA PHE A 1005 -35.60 8.01 -1.93
C PHE A 1005 -36.26 6.72 -2.43
N VAL A 1006 -35.54 5.60 -2.44
CA VAL A 1006 -36.02 4.32 -3.00
C VAL A 1006 -36.26 3.30 -1.89
N ARG A 1007 -37.34 2.53 -2.04
CA ARG A 1007 -37.67 1.37 -1.19
C ARG A 1007 -37.83 0.12 -2.07
N PRO A 1008 -37.37 -1.07 -1.63
CA PRO A 1008 -36.66 -1.35 -0.39
C PRO A 1008 -35.24 -0.76 -0.36
N VAL A 1009 -34.72 -0.55 0.86
CA VAL A 1009 -33.38 0.03 1.08
C VAL A 1009 -32.30 -1.05 0.86
N PRO A 1010 -31.16 -0.76 0.21
CA PRO A 1010 -30.07 -1.71 0.00
C PRO A 1010 -29.25 -1.95 1.30
N ILE A 1011 -29.83 -2.70 2.24
CA ILE A 1011 -29.25 -2.95 3.58
C ILE A 1011 -27.86 -3.62 3.49
N ILE A 1012 -27.66 -4.59 2.59
CA ILE A 1012 -26.41 -5.36 2.52
C ILE A 1012 -25.19 -4.45 2.16
N PRO A 1013 -25.22 -3.63 1.09
CA PRO A 1013 -24.17 -2.64 0.82
C PRO A 1013 -23.94 -1.64 1.97
N LEU A 1014 -25.01 -1.18 2.64
CA LEU A 1014 -24.89 -0.25 3.77
C LEU A 1014 -24.21 -0.89 4.99
N MET A 1015 -24.52 -2.15 5.29
CA MET A 1015 -23.86 -2.92 6.35
C MET A 1015 -22.39 -3.19 6.03
N LEU A 1016 -22.05 -3.50 4.77
CA LEU A 1016 -20.67 -3.64 4.33
C LEU A 1016 -19.90 -2.30 4.46
N LEU A 1017 -20.50 -1.19 4.04
CA LEU A 1017 -19.91 0.14 4.17
C LEU A 1017 -19.65 0.51 5.64
N ALA A 1018 -20.65 0.27 6.52
CA ALA A 1018 -20.54 0.50 7.95
C ALA A 1018 -19.44 -0.37 8.59
N ALA A 1019 -19.29 -1.63 8.16
CA ALA A 1019 -18.20 -2.50 8.59
C ALA A 1019 -16.83 -1.96 8.12
N VAL A 1020 -16.66 -1.68 6.82
CA VAL A 1020 -15.37 -1.23 6.26
C VAL A 1020 -14.89 0.09 6.87
N LEU A 1021 -15.79 1.05 7.15
CA LEU A 1021 -15.43 2.32 7.76
C LEU A 1021 -15.37 2.28 9.30
N GLY A 1022 -16.23 1.51 9.96
CA GLY A 1022 -16.33 1.45 11.42
C GLY A 1022 -15.37 0.45 12.09
N LEU A 1023 -14.96 -0.61 11.42
CA LEU A 1023 -14.08 -1.63 11.99
C LEU A 1023 -12.65 -1.12 12.29
N PRO A 1024 -12.04 -0.22 11.48
CA PRO A 1024 -10.84 0.52 11.88
C PRO A 1024 -11.03 1.40 13.13
N ALA A 1025 -12.22 1.97 13.35
CA ALA A 1025 -12.54 2.73 14.56
C ALA A 1025 -12.46 1.85 15.81
N ILE A 1026 -13.02 0.64 15.71
CA ILE A 1026 -13.00 -0.38 16.77
C ILE A 1026 -11.56 -0.81 17.05
N LEU A 1027 -10.74 -1.03 16.02
CA LEU A 1027 -9.32 -1.36 16.19
C LEU A 1027 -8.61 -0.30 17.03
N ILE A 1028 -8.75 0.97 16.65
CA ILE A 1028 -8.06 2.10 17.28
C ILE A 1028 -8.55 2.33 18.71
N SER A 1029 -9.84 2.11 18.98
CA SER A 1029 -10.39 2.13 20.34
C SER A 1029 -9.73 1.06 21.22
N LEU A 1030 -9.56 -0.16 20.70
CA LEU A 1030 -8.98 -1.30 21.42
C LEU A 1030 -7.44 -1.20 21.58
N THR A 1031 -6.71 -0.76 20.55
CA THR A 1031 -5.24 -0.68 20.56
C THR A 1031 -4.72 0.58 21.25
N THR A 1032 -5.19 1.76 20.83
CA THR A 1032 -4.64 3.03 21.33
C THR A 1032 -5.23 3.42 22.67
N ARG A 1033 -6.48 3.01 22.96
CA ARG A 1033 -7.31 3.42 24.10
C ARG A 1033 -7.46 4.95 24.25
N LYS A 1034 -7.25 5.72 23.16
CA LYS A 1034 -7.17 7.19 23.18
C LYS A 1034 -8.24 7.81 22.27
N MET A 1035 -9.25 8.43 22.89
CA MET A 1035 -10.39 9.03 22.20
C MET A 1035 -9.99 10.12 21.17
N ILE A 1036 -8.83 10.76 21.32
CA ILE A 1036 -8.32 11.76 20.36
C ILE A 1036 -8.12 11.18 18.95
N TYR A 1037 -7.73 9.90 18.82
CA TYR A 1037 -7.59 9.26 17.51
C TYR A 1037 -8.95 8.98 16.85
N ILE A 1038 -10.02 8.83 17.63
CA ILE A 1038 -11.40 8.77 17.12
C ILE A 1038 -11.85 10.16 16.61
N GLY A 1039 -11.41 11.24 17.27
CA GLY A 1039 -11.58 12.61 16.77
C GLY A 1039 -10.93 12.84 15.41
N TRP A 1040 -9.66 12.45 15.26
CA TRP A 1040 -8.94 12.52 13.96
C TRP A 1040 -9.58 11.62 12.89
N MET A 1041 -10.12 10.46 13.27
CA MET A 1041 -10.90 9.61 12.37
C MET A 1041 -12.13 10.35 11.82
N CYS A 1042 -12.90 11.06 12.64
CA CYS A 1042 -14.07 11.80 12.16
C CYS A 1042 -13.69 12.88 11.12
N VAL A 1043 -12.57 13.58 11.31
CA VAL A 1043 -12.01 14.54 10.34
C VAL A 1043 -11.61 13.84 9.02
N TYR A 1044 -11.07 12.62 9.11
CA TYR A 1044 -10.74 11.81 7.93
C TYR A 1044 -11.99 11.28 7.20
N LEU A 1045 -13.01 10.81 7.93
CA LEU A 1045 -14.28 10.36 7.34
C LEU A 1045 -14.98 11.48 6.56
N LEU A 1046 -14.96 12.72 7.08
CA LEU A 1046 -15.47 13.91 6.39
C LEU A 1046 -14.65 14.29 5.15
N SER A 1047 -13.38 13.90 5.07
CA SER A 1047 -12.49 14.18 3.94
C SER A 1047 -12.30 13.00 2.97
N LEU A 1048 -13.02 11.89 3.13
CA LEU A 1048 -13.00 10.75 2.20
C LEU A 1048 -13.24 11.13 0.72
N PRO A 1049 -14.13 12.08 0.35
CA PRO A 1049 -14.26 12.51 -1.05
C PRO A 1049 -12.98 13.15 -1.60
N LEU A 1050 -12.25 13.89 -0.77
CA LEU A 1050 -10.97 14.49 -1.13
C LEU A 1050 -9.89 13.40 -1.31
N TRP A 1051 -9.80 12.48 -0.35
CA TRP A 1051 -8.82 11.38 -0.37
C TRP A 1051 -9.04 10.35 -1.48
N ASN A 1052 -10.30 9.96 -1.74
CA ASN A 1052 -10.61 8.86 -2.65
C ASN A 1052 -10.98 9.32 -4.07
N PHE A 1053 -11.47 10.55 -4.26
CA PHE A 1053 -11.81 11.08 -5.59
C PHE A 1053 -10.85 12.19 -6.04
N VAL A 1054 -10.75 13.30 -5.28
CA VAL A 1054 -10.03 14.50 -5.75
C VAL A 1054 -8.54 14.25 -5.96
N LEU A 1055 -7.85 13.68 -4.97
CA LEU A 1055 -6.40 13.42 -5.06
C LEU A 1055 -6.04 12.37 -6.13
N PRO A 1056 -6.71 11.19 -6.23
CA PRO A 1056 -6.35 10.21 -7.24
C PRO A 1056 -6.77 10.64 -8.66
N ALA A 1057 -7.93 11.28 -8.84
CA ALA A 1057 -8.32 11.80 -10.17
C ALA A 1057 -7.34 12.86 -10.67
N TYR A 1058 -6.88 13.77 -9.79
CA TYR A 1058 -5.82 14.72 -10.13
C TYR A 1058 -4.50 14.01 -10.47
N ALA A 1059 -4.10 13.01 -9.69
CA ALA A 1059 -2.88 12.24 -9.91
C ALA A 1059 -2.89 11.53 -11.28
N TYR A 1060 -3.98 10.82 -11.60
CA TYR A 1060 -4.15 10.10 -12.87
C TYR A 1060 -4.24 11.05 -14.08
N TRP A 1061 -4.86 12.23 -13.92
CA TRP A 1061 -4.85 13.26 -14.97
C TRP A 1061 -3.44 13.83 -15.22
N HIS A 1062 -2.49 13.67 -14.30
CA HIS A 1062 -1.12 14.16 -14.38
C HIS A 1062 -0.07 13.04 -14.25
N PHE A 1063 -0.34 11.84 -14.78
CA PHE A 1063 0.64 10.74 -14.86
C PHE A 1063 1.95 11.12 -15.59
N ASP A 1064 1.87 12.09 -16.52
CA ASP A 1064 2.95 12.66 -17.33
C ASP A 1064 3.66 13.86 -16.68
N ASP A 1065 3.24 14.30 -15.50
CA ASP A 1065 3.89 15.37 -14.76
C ASP A 1065 4.97 14.79 -13.82
N PHE A 1066 6.22 14.84 -14.29
CA PHE A 1066 7.41 14.39 -13.55
C PHE A 1066 8.03 15.48 -12.65
N SER A 1067 7.44 16.68 -12.59
CA SER A 1067 8.02 17.81 -11.84
C SER A 1067 8.00 17.56 -10.32
N TRP A 1068 9.06 17.95 -9.61
CA TRP A 1068 9.07 17.83 -8.13
C TRP A 1068 8.08 18.78 -7.42
N GLY A 1069 7.64 19.83 -8.12
CA GLY A 1069 6.46 20.62 -7.79
C GLY A 1069 6.68 21.69 -6.70
N GLN A 1070 5.58 22.19 -6.13
CA GLN A 1070 5.62 23.39 -5.27
C GLN A 1070 6.17 23.14 -3.85
N THR A 1071 6.59 21.90 -3.52
CA THR A 1071 7.01 21.52 -2.16
C THR A 1071 8.32 22.18 -1.72
N ARG A 1072 9.22 22.52 -2.66
CA ARG A 1072 10.51 23.18 -2.37
C ARG A 1072 10.81 24.22 -3.46
N LEU A 1073 10.42 25.47 -3.20
CA LEU A 1073 10.71 26.60 -4.08
C LEU A 1073 12.17 27.06 -3.91
N VAL A 1074 12.85 27.25 -5.04
CA VAL A 1074 14.20 27.81 -5.13
C VAL A 1074 14.08 29.23 -5.67
N GLU A 1075 14.92 30.13 -5.15
CA GLU A 1075 14.95 31.53 -5.57
C GLU A 1075 15.23 31.66 -7.09
N GLY A 1076 14.48 32.50 -7.81
CA GLY A 1076 14.62 32.67 -9.27
C GLY A 1076 14.20 31.47 -10.16
N GLY A 1077 13.49 30.49 -9.60
CA GLY A 1077 13.06 29.26 -10.30
C GLY A 1077 11.72 29.35 -11.03
N GLU A 1078 11.73 29.47 -12.36
CA GLU A 1078 10.54 29.24 -13.19
C GLU A 1078 10.24 27.76 -13.42
N LYS A 1079 8.98 27.46 -13.77
CA LYS A 1079 8.34 26.13 -13.63
C LYS A 1079 8.76 25.02 -14.63
N LYS A 1080 9.83 25.16 -15.42
CA LYS A 1080 9.90 24.43 -16.72
C LYS A 1080 11.20 23.73 -17.15
N GLU A 1081 12.12 23.42 -16.24
CA GLU A 1081 13.30 22.62 -16.59
C GLU A 1081 13.26 21.23 -15.94
N ASP A 1082 13.13 20.21 -16.81
CA ASP A 1082 13.15 18.78 -16.49
C ASP A 1082 14.59 18.25 -16.57
N HIS A 1083 14.99 17.39 -15.63
CA HIS A 1083 16.39 16.97 -15.43
C HIS A 1083 16.91 15.96 -16.49
N GLY A 1084 16.13 15.70 -17.54
CA GLY A 1084 16.36 14.65 -18.54
C GLY A 1084 16.55 15.11 -19.99
N LYS A 1085 16.93 16.38 -20.25
CA LYS A 1085 17.38 16.78 -21.59
C LYS A 1085 18.76 16.21 -21.88
N ARG A 1086 18.89 15.43 -22.97
CA ARG A 1086 20.18 14.97 -23.50
C ARG A 1086 20.92 16.12 -24.18
N GLU A 1087 21.82 16.75 -23.44
CA GLU A 1087 22.72 17.78 -23.95
C GLU A 1087 24.16 17.22 -23.94
N GLY A 1088 24.78 17.18 -25.13
CA GLY A 1088 26.12 16.64 -25.39
C GLY A 1088 26.30 15.12 -25.16
N GLU A 1089 27.51 14.64 -25.42
CA GLU A 1089 27.93 13.27 -25.12
C GLU A 1089 28.70 13.21 -23.78
N PHE A 1090 28.77 12.03 -23.17
CA PHE A 1090 29.49 11.85 -21.90
C PHE A 1090 30.98 11.59 -22.15
N ASP A 1091 31.83 12.55 -21.81
CA ASP A 1091 33.27 12.33 -21.72
C ASP A 1091 33.64 11.63 -20.40
N SER A 1092 34.21 10.43 -20.51
CA SER A 1092 34.74 9.68 -19.37
C SER A 1092 36.20 10.03 -19.02
N SER A 1093 36.93 10.76 -19.88
CA SER A 1093 38.36 11.05 -19.72
C SER A 1093 38.68 11.86 -18.46
N GLY A 1094 37.76 12.74 -18.04
CA GLY A 1094 37.86 13.55 -16.83
C GLY A 1094 37.63 12.80 -15.51
N ILE A 1095 37.42 11.48 -15.54
CA ILE A 1095 37.12 10.65 -14.36
C ILE A 1095 38.15 9.52 -14.24
N VAL A 1096 39.22 9.77 -13.49
CA VAL A 1096 40.27 8.79 -13.22
C VAL A 1096 39.75 7.68 -12.29
N MET A 1097 39.91 6.42 -12.69
CA MET A 1097 39.50 5.23 -11.94
C MET A 1097 40.73 4.40 -11.54
N LYS A 1098 41.01 4.26 -10.24
CA LYS A 1098 42.16 3.54 -9.66
C LYS A 1098 41.74 2.73 -8.44
N ARG A 1099 42.42 1.64 -8.10
CA ARG A 1099 42.22 0.95 -6.80
C ARG A 1099 42.67 1.85 -5.65
N PHE A 1100 42.17 1.62 -4.44
CA PHE A 1100 42.50 2.45 -3.27
C PHE A 1100 44.02 2.57 -3.03
N ASP A 1101 44.76 1.46 -3.10
CA ASP A 1101 46.21 1.44 -2.86
C ASP A 1101 47.02 2.05 -4.02
N GLU A 1102 46.41 2.20 -5.20
CA GLU A 1102 46.95 2.96 -6.35
C GLU A 1102 46.70 4.48 -6.16
N TRP A 1103 45.51 4.87 -5.69
CA TRP A 1103 45.21 6.25 -5.29
C TRP A 1103 46.13 6.74 -4.18
N HIS A 1104 46.34 5.92 -3.14
CA HIS A 1104 47.23 6.25 -2.03
C HIS A 1104 48.69 6.48 -2.49
N ARG A 1105 49.23 5.58 -3.32
CA ARG A 1105 50.58 5.73 -3.91
C ARG A 1105 50.68 6.96 -4.81
N TYR A 1106 49.65 7.23 -5.62
CA TYR A 1106 49.58 8.42 -6.48
C TYR A 1106 49.59 9.72 -5.67
N GLU A 1107 48.82 9.80 -4.59
CA GLU A 1107 48.81 10.95 -3.69
C GLU A 1107 50.15 11.12 -2.96
N MET A 1108 50.75 10.04 -2.47
CA MET A 1108 52.08 10.07 -1.84
C MET A 1108 53.18 10.54 -2.79
N ASN A 1109 53.13 10.15 -4.07
CA ASN A 1109 54.08 10.65 -5.07
C ASN A 1109 53.89 12.15 -5.31
N ILE A 1110 52.66 12.65 -5.45
CA ILE A 1110 52.37 14.08 -5.59
C ILE A 1110 52.85 14.90 -4.38
N VAL A 1111 52.77 14.34 -3.17
CA VAL A 1111 53.31 14.99 -1.95
C VAL A 1111 54.84 15.05 -2.00
N LYS A 1112 55.52 13.95 -2.36
CA LYS A 1112 56.98 13.90 -2.51
C LYS A 1112 57.48 14.85 -3.59
N GLU A 1113 56.86 14.85 -4.77
CA GLU A 1113 57.17 15.76 -5.89
C GLU A 1113 57.06 17.22 -5.47
N LYS A 1114 56.04 17.56 -4.66
CA LYS A 1114 55.90 18.91 -4.10
C LYS A 1114 57.00 19.25 -3.12
N GLN A 1115 57.33 18.36 -2.19
CA GLN A 1115 58.41 18.54 -1.22
C GLN A 1115 59.78 18.73 -1.89
N THR A 1116 60.07 17.98 -2.96
CA THR A 1116 61.27 18.18 -3.78
C THR A 1116 61.22 19.48 -4.58
N SER A 1117 60.06 19.87 -5.14
CA SER A 1117 59.92 21.14 -5.88
C SER A 1117 60.05 22.39 -4.99
N SER A 1118 59.69 22.29 -3.71
CA SER A 1118 59.86 23.38 -2.73
C SER A 1118 61.29 23.52 -2.22
N SER A 1119 62.07 22.43 -2.18
CA SER A 1119 63.47 22.46 -1.73
C SER A 1119 64.44 22.93 -2.81
N THR A 1120 64.09 22.82 -4.10
CA THR A 1120 64.87 23.38 -5.23
C THR A 1120 64.68 24.90 -5.44
N ARG A 1121 64.24 25.66 -4.41
CA ARG A 1121 63.93 27.10 -4.55
C ARG A 1121 64.76 28.05 -3.68
N ASN A 1122 65.91 27.60 -3.18
CA ASN A 1122 66.95 28.48 -2.64
C ASN A 1122 67.98 28.81 -3.74
N TYR A 1123 67.87 30.00 -4.34
CA TYR A 1123 68.99 30.58 -5.08
C TYR A 1123 70.04 31.11 -4.08
N PRO A 1124 71.35 31.00 -4.37
CA PRO A 1124 72.37 31.60 -3.53
C PRO A 1124 72.27 33.13 -3.56
N SER A 1125 72.30 33.76 -2.39
CA SER A 1125 72.33 35.22 -2.26
C SER A 1125 73.66 35.78 -2.78
N VAL A 1126 73.64 36.47 -3.91
CA VAL A 1126 74.80 37.21 -4.41
C VAL A 1126 75.09 38.38 -3.47
N HIS A 1127 76.21 38.29 -2.74
CA HIS A 1127 76.74 39.40 -1.95
C HIS A 1127 77.30 40.47 -2.89
N TYR A 1128 76.70 41.67 -2.86
CA TYR A 1128 77.37 42.89 -3.30
C TYR A 1128 78.01 43.54 -2.08
N GLY A 1129 79.34 43.68 -2.09
CA GLY A 1129 80.08 44.46 -1.10
C GLY A 1129 79.87 45.97 -1.27
N PRO A 1130 80.18 46.79 -0.25
CA PRO A 1130 79.83 48.19 -0.25
C PRO A 1130 80.74 49.06 -1.13
N LYS A 1131 80.13 49.87 -1.99
CA LYS A 1131 80.61 51.19 -2.43
C LYS A 1131 79.46 52.01 -3.00
#